data_AF-A0A6J1KGJ2-F1
#
_entry.id   AF-A0A6J1KGJ2-F1
#
_cell.length_a   1.000
_cell.length_b   1.000
_cell.length_c   1.000
_cell.angle_alpha   90.00
_cell.angle_beta   90.00
_cell.angle_gamma   90.00
#
_symmetry.space_group_name_H-M   'P 1'
#
loop_
_entity.id
_entity.type
_entity.pdbx_description
1 polymer ?
#
loop_
_entity_poly.entity_id
_entity_poly.type
_entity_poly.pdbx_seq_one_letter_code
_entity_poly.pdbx_strand_id
1 'polypeptide(L)'
;MAACLGVGVSLFGASVQRSRNSWRVRVRSESGASADSVSAVVNGASLVGAKEGSWSSIDKGNGGLKSEAAEKKIKLRDDVPEKLEPFWDDGYGTVTVKDYFAAAKDFTQHTDGGLPRWFCPVAAGSPLKGSPVLLFLPGLDGTGCGLIMHHKALGKAFEVRCLHIPVQDRTPFEGLVKLVEETIRSEHTSSPKKPIYLVGDSFGGCLALAVASRNPNIDLVLILANPATSFGRSQLQPLLPLLEAMPDGLRETVPYLLGFVMSVPLKMSTVNVESKLPPMQKLEKVSQNLTALLPYLSDLASIIPKDTLLWKLKLLKSAAAYANSRLHAVNAEVLVLASGQDNMVPSGDEAQRLRKSLQNCTVRYFKENGHTLLLEDGIGLLTIIKSTYKYRRSRKHDVISDYLPPSLAEYKYAFTEVTGLFHFLTGSTMFSTLEDGTIVQGLSGVPNQGPVLLVGYHNLLGMELSPLVEGFMREKNLVVRGIAHPELFLGRLESESSEISMVDWVKVFGAVPVTANNLYKLLSEKAHVLLYPGGAREALHYKGEEYKLFWPKQQEFVRMAARFGATIVPFGAVGEDDIAQLILDYNDLMKIPVINDNIRKANQNSAKVRDTDSGEVGNPDLFLPLLLPKVPGRFYYLFGKPIETKGREEILKDKKNANQLYNQVKSEVEHSLAYLIKKRKEDPYRSFIDRTVYKALHASQHEVPSFDP
;
A
#
# COMPACT_ATOMS: atom_id res chain seq x y z
N MET A 1 -25.88 48.56 11.89
CA MET A 1 -26.06 49.72 10.98
C MET A 1 -24.76 49.93 10.22
N ALA A 2 -24.83 50.53 9.03
CA ALA A 2 -23.67 50.99 8.24
C ALA A 2 -22.96 52.18 8.95
N ALA A 3 -21.81 52.74 8.56
CA ALA A 3 -20.82 52.53 7.48
C ALA A 3 -19.42 53.00 8.03
N CYS A 4 -18.33 53.32 7.31
CA CYS A 4 -17.97 53.42 5.88
C CYS A 4 -16.42 53.36 5.72
N LEU A 5 -15.90 53.66 4.52
CA LEU A 5 -14.47 53.88 4.15
C LEU A 5 -13.53 52.65 4.27
N GLY A 6 -12.95 52.06 3.22
CA GLY A 6 -13.05 52.31 1.77
C GLY A 6 -11.77 52.84 1.12
N VAL A 7 -10.85 51.96 0.69
CA VAL A 7 -9.71 52.30 -0.21
C VAL A 7 -9.33 51.12 -1.13
N GLY A 8 -9.23 51.40 -2.44
CA GLY A 8 -8.20 50.86 -3.34
C GLY A 8 -8.20 49.38 -3.74
N VAL A 9 -8.91 49.03 -4.82
CA VAL A 9 -8.63 47.81 -5.61
C VAL A 9 -7.51 48.10 -6.62
N SER A 10 -6.43 47.30 -6.59
CA SER A 10 -5.41 47.27 -7.65
C SER A 10 -5.55 45.97 -8.46
N LEU A 11 -5.75 46.13 -9.77
CA LEU A 11 -5.91 45.04 -10.72
C LEU A 11 -4.54 44.56 -11.24
N PHE A 12 -3.99 43.49 -10.65
CA PHE A 12 -2.97 42.68 -11.31
C PHE A 12 -3.62 41.47 -11.98
N GLY A 13 -3.97 41.63 -13.26
CA GLY A 13 -4.45 40.54 -14.09
C GLY A 13 -3.33 39.56 -14.45
N ALA A 14 -3.16 38.51 -13.65
CA ALA A 14 -2.36 37.36 -14.06
C ALA A 14 -3.15 36.55 -15.11
N SER A 15 -2.70 36.58 -16.36
CA SER A 15 -3.27 35.77 -17.43
C SER A 15 -2.95 34.28 -17.19
N VAL A 16 -3.89 33.57 -16.55
CA VAL A 16 -3.80 32.11 -16.44
C VAL A 16 -4.02 31.49 -17.82
N GLN A 17 -2.90 31.29 -18.53
CA GLN A 17 -2.87 30.62 -19.81
C GLN A 17 -3.18 29.13 -19.60
N ARG A 18 -4.47 28.78 -19.64
CA ARG A 18 -4.95 27.39 -19.56
C ARG A 18 -4.25 26.54 -20.63
N SER A 19 -3.32 25.68 -20.23
CA SER A 19 -2.86 24.61 -21.10
C SER A 19 -4.02 23.65 -21.34
N ARG A 20 -4.39 23.44 -22.60
CA ARG A 20 -5.20 22.28 -22.99
C ARG A 20 -4.33 21.04 -22.78
N ASN A 21 -4.47 20.39 -21.63
CA ASN A 21 -3.84 19.10 -21.38
C ASN A 21 -4.57 18.04 -22.21
N SER A 22 -4.05 17.73 -23.39
CA SER A 22 -4.41 16.48 -24.08
C SER A 22 -3.78 15.31 -23.34
N TRP A 23 -4.61 14.35 -22.93
CA TRP A 23 -4.13 13.18 -22.19
C TRP A 23 -3.31 12.28 -23.12
N ARG A 24 -1.99 12.23 -22.88
CA ARG A 24 -1.07 11.45 -23.72
C ARG A 24 -1.08 9.98 -23.32
N VAL A 25 -1.09 9.13 -24.34
CA VAL A 25 -1.13 7.67 -24.25
C VAL A 25 -0.05 7.11 -25.17
N ARG A 26 0.61 6.03 -24.77
CA ARG A 26 1.48 5.26 -25.69
C ARG A 26 0.70 4.05 -26.21
N VAL A 27 0.62 3.94 -27.53
CA VAL A 27 0.13 2.77 -28.24
C VAL A 27 1.34 1.97 -28.72
N ARG A 28 1.31 0.65 -28.60
CA ARG A 28 2.36 -0.26 -29.07
C ARG A 28 1.78 -1.15 -30.16
N SER A 29 2.38 -1.18 -31.34
CA SER A 29 2.04 -2.14 -32.39
C SER A 29 2.75 -3.47 -32.15
N GLU A 30 2.06 -4.59 -32.36
CA GLU A 30 2.61 -5.94 -32.21
C GLU A 30 3.34 -6.41 -33.48
N SER A 31 4.22 -5.58 -34.02
CA SER A 31 5.09 -5.91 -35.16
C SER A 31 6.55 -5.89 -34.70
N GLY A 32 7.18 -7.06 -34.60
CA GLY A 32 8.53 -7.21 -34.04
C GLY A 32 9.66 -6.71 -34.95
N ALA A 33 10.02 -5.43 -34.84
CA ALA A 33 11.34 -4.88 -35.18
C ALA A 33 11.53 -3.51 -34.49
N SER A 34 12.73 -3.22 -34.00
CA SER A 34 13.26 -1.92 -33.51
C SER A 34 12.32 -0.93 -32.80
N ALA A 35 12.63 -0.59 -31.54
CA ALA A 35 11.86 0.34 -30.74
C ALA A 35 12.03 1.82 -31.18
N ASP A 36 11.16 2.29 -32.08
CA ASP A 36 10.91 3.72 -32.29
C ASP A 36 9.68 4.17 -31.50
N SER A 37 9.87 5.15 -30.61
CA SER A 37 8.80 5.69 -29.76
C SER A 37 7.93 6.70 -30.50
N VAL A 38 6.93 6.23 -31.24
CA VAL A 38 5.94 7.12 -31.88
C VAL A 38 4.98 7.69 -30.83
N SER A 39 5.16 8.96 -30.48
CA SER A 39 4.15 9.71 -29.72
C SER A 39 3.03 10.16 -30.66
N ALA A 40 1.97 9.36 -30.78
CA ALA A 40 0.80 9.75 -31.54
C ALA A 40 0.03 10.87 -30.81
N VAL A 41 -0.07 12.04 -31.44
CA VAL A 41 -1.17 12.98 -31.21
C VAL A 41 -2.28 12.57 -32.18
N VAL A 42 -3.48 12.30 -31.67
CA VAL A 42 -4.62 11.91 -32.52
C VAL A 42 -5.07 13.12 -33.34
N ASN A 43 -4.66 13.16 -34.61
CA ASN A 43 -5.21 14.01 -35.65
C ASN A 43 -5.05 13.32 -37.00
N GLY A 44 -6.17 12.91 -37.60
CA GLY A 44 -6.19 12.29 -38.92
C GLY A 44 -6.38 13.30 -40.03
N ALA A 45 -5.42 13.38 -40.95
CA ALA A 45 -5.62 13.87 -42.31
C ALA A 45 -4.54 13.25 -43.21
N SER A 46 -4.94 12.57 -44.28
CA SER A 46 -4.01 12.11 -45.31
C SER A 46 -3.48 13.27 -46.14
N LEU A 47 -2.24 13.19 -46.64
CA LEU A 47 -1.97 13.49 -48.05
C LEU A 47 -0.62 12.93 -48.52
N VAL A 48 -0.59 12.57 -49.80
CA VAL A 48 0.56 12.05 -50.54
C VAL A 48 1.50 13.19 -50.93
N GLY A 49 2.82 12.96 -50.92
CA GLY A 49 3.77 13.92 -51.51
C GLY A 49 5.23 13.64 -51.17
N ALA A 50 5.90 12.83 -51.98
CA ALA A 50 7.36 12.73 -51.94
C ALA A 50 8.01 13.92 -52.66
N LYS A 51 9.07 14.49 -52.09
CA LYS A 51 10.20 15.06 -52.85
C LYS A 51 11.43 15.33 -51.98
N GLU A 52 12.59 15.04 -52.56
CA GLU A 52 13.91 15.34 -52.02
C GLU A 52 14.23 16.84 -52.16
N GLY A 53 15.15 17.34 -51.32
CA GLY A 53 15.68 18.70 -51.41
C GLY A 53 16.92 18.88 -50.53
N SER A 54 18.07 19.16 -51.17
CA SER A 54 19.39 19.28 -50.53
C SER A 54 19.83 20.75 -50.39
N TRP A 55 20.83 20.99 -49.52
CA TRP A 55 21.67 22.20 -49.42
C TRP A 55 20.99 23.50 -48.93
N SER A 56 21.70 24.46 -48.30
CA SER A 56 23.12 24.54 -47.88
C SER A 56 23.32 25.62 -46.80
N SER A 57 24.48 25.60 -46.14
CA SER A 57 24.94 26.57 -45.13
C SER A 57 24.89 28.04 -45.55
N ILE A 58 24.61 28.93 -44.59
CA ILE A 58 25.34 30.20 -44.41
C ILE A 58 25.74 30.31 -42.94
N ASP A 59 27.03 30.52 -42.69
CA ASP A 59 27.61 30.78 -41.38
C ASP A 59 27.99 32.26 -41.27
N LYS A 60 27.78 32.87 -40.09
CA LYS A 60 28.34 34.16 -39.67
C LYS A 60 28.00 34.38 -38.19
N GLY A 61 28.86 33.89 -37.30
CA GLY A 61 28.68 34.05 -35.87
C GLY A 61 28.99 35.45 -35.34
N ASN A 62 28.62 35.67 -34.07
CA ASN A 62 29.46 36.45 -33.16
C ASN A 62 29.39 35.82 -31.76
N GLY A 63 30.51 35.77 -31.04
CA GLY A 63 30.69 34.86 -29.90
C GLY A 63 30.07 35.33 -28.58
N GLY A 64 29.67 34.37 -27.74
CA GLY A 64 29.22 34.60 -26.36
C GLY A 64 29.20 33.32 -25.54
N LEU A 65 30.20 33.16 -24.66
CA LEU A 65 30.37 32.14 -23.61
C LEU A 65 29.87 30.70 -23.91
N LYS A 66 30.82 29.79 -24.17
CA LYS A 66 30.62 28.36 -23.89
C LYS A 66 30.34 28.18 -22.40
N SER A 67 29.19 27.61 -22.04
CA SER A 67 28.99 27.01 -20.72
C SER A 67 29.21 25.50 -20.81
N GLU A 68 30.04 24.95 -19.92
CA GLU A 68 30.29 23.51 -19.78
C GLU A 68 29.07 22.72 -19.27
N ALA A 69 27.90 23.37 -19.19
CA ALA A 69 26.62 22.78 -18.82
C ALA A 69 25.92 22.06 -20.00
N ALA A 70 26.34 22.28 -21.25
CA ALA A 70 25.66 21.75 -22.44
C ALA A 70 26.01 20.29 -22.77
N GLU A 71 27.26 19.84 -22.52
CA GLU A 71 27.72 18.50 -22.92
C GLU A 71 27.28 17.36 -21.96
N LYS A 72 26.58 17.67 -20.87
CA LYS A 72 25.98 16.67 -19.97
C LYS A 72 24.55 16.26 -20.33
N LYS A 73 23.96 16.76 -21.43
CA LYS A 73 22.56 16.48 -21.79
C LYS A 73 22.32 15.42 -22.88
N ILE A 74 23.36 14.74 -23.38
CA ILE A 74 23.21 13.54 -24.23
C ILE A 74 23.98 12.36 -23.63
N LYS A 75 23.56 11.98 -22.41
CA LYS A 75 23.59 10.58 -21.97
C LYS A 75 22.19 10.23 -21.51
N LEU A 76 21.37 9.75 -22.45
CA LEU A 76 20.19 8.95 -22.12
C LEU A 76 20.69 7.71 -21.39
N ARG A 77 20.65 7.79 -20.06
CA ARG A 77 20.98 6.68 -19.17
C ARG A 77 19.71 5.86 -18.97
N ASP A 78 19.75 4.61 -19.40
CA ASP A 78 18.80 3.55 -19.01
C ASP A 78 18.97 3.15 -17.53
N ASP A 79 19.16 4.13 -16.64
CA ASP A 79 19.28 3.96 -15.20
C ASP A 79 17.86 3.77 -14.60
N VAL A 80 17.17 2.71 -15.04
CA VAL A 80 15.92 2.26 -14.43
C VAL A 80 16.23 1.81 -13.00
N PRO A 81 15.60 2.40 -11.96
CA PRO A 81 15.94 2.09 -10.58
C PRO A 81 15.68 0.62 -10.24
N GLU A 82 16.60 0.01 -9.48
CA GLU A 82 16.48 -1.39 -9.04
C GLU A 82 15.71 -1.53 -7.71
N LYS A 83 15.63 -0.45 -6.92
CA LYS A 83 14.88 -0.32 -5.66
C LYS A 83 14.20 1.05 -5.58
N LEU A 84 13.14 1.14 -4.76
CA LEU A 84 12.56 2.42 -4.34
C LEU A 84 13.20 2.84 -3.00
N GLU A 85 13.28 4.15 -2.78
CA GLU A 85 13.57 4.73 -1.46
C GLU A 85 12.27 4.89 -0.65
N PRO A 86 12.34 5.01 0.69
CA PRO A 86 11.18 5.35 1.51
C PRO A 86 10.62 6.75 1.17
N PHE A 87 9.35 7.00 1.54
CA PHE A 87 8.63 8.25 1.24
C PHE A 87 8.53 8.60 -0.25
N TRP A 88 8.68 7.63 -1.14
CA TRP A 88 8.47 7.84 -2.56
C TRP A 88 7.04 8.35 -2.85
N ASP A 89 6.92 9.22 -3.84
CA ASP A 89 5.66 9.86 -4.23
C ASP A 89 4.82 8.95 -5.15
N ASP A 90 3.72 8.45 -4.59
CA ASP A 90 2.75 7.58 -5.25
C ASP A 90 1.64 8.33 -6.00
N GLY A 91 1.51 9.63 -5.78
CA GLY A 91 0.47 10.48 -6.36
C GLY A 91 -0.90 10.41 -5.68
N TYR A 92 -1.04 9.81 -4.50
CA TYR A 92 -2.32 9.76 -3.81
C TYR A 92 -2.94 11.16 -3.66
N GLY A 93 -4.21 11.32 -4.03
CA GLY A 93 -4.94 12.59 -4.01
C GLY A 93 -4.56 13.61 -5.08
N THR A 94 -3.55 13.36 -5.92
CA THR A 94 -3.17 14.26 -7.05
C THR A 94 -4.02 14.08 -8.30
N VAL A 95 -4.66 12.91 -8.43
CA VAL A 95 -5.61 12.54 -9.49
C VAL A 95 -6.93 12.19 -8.81
N THR A 96 -8.04 12.58 -9.42
CA THR A 96 -9.39 12.44 -8.87
C THR A 96 -10.38 11.91 -9.91
N VAL A 97 -11.62 11.66 -9.48
CA VAL A 97 -12.73 11.29 -10.37
C VAL A 97 -12.99 12.32 -11.48
N LYS A 98 -12.64 13.60 -11.26
CA LYS A 98 -12.74 14.64 -12.30
C LYS A 98 -11.81 14.37 -13.48
N ASP A 99 -10.61 13.87 -13.18
CA ASP A 99 -9.61 13.47 -14.18
C ASP A 99 -9.99 12.17 -14.89
N TYR A 100 -10.65 11.24 -14.17
CA TYR A 100 -11.31 10.08 -14.80
C TYR A 100 -12.34 10.52 -15.85
N PHE A 101 -13.27 11.40 -15.50
CA PHE A 101 -14.28 11.87 -16.46
C PHE A 101 -13.67 12.63 -17.63
N ALA A 102 -12.65 13.47 -17.40
CA ALA A 102 -11.93 14.15 -18.47
C ALA A 102 -11.25 13.16 -19.44
N ALA A 103 -10.53 12.16 -18.91
CA ALA A 103 -9.87 11.14 -19.72
C ALA A 103 -10.88 10.25 -20.45
N ALA A 104 -11.93 9.77 -19.77
CA ALA A 104 -13.00 8.98 -20.36
C ALA A 104 -13.66 9.72 -21.52
N LYS A 105 -13.90 11.02 -21.38
CA LYS A 105 -14.48 11.87 -22.42
C LYS A 105 -13.58 12.06 -23.64
N ASP A 106 -12.26 12.19 -23.47
CA ASP A 106 -11.32 12.20 -24.61
C ASP A 106 -11.38 10.87 -25.37
N PHE A 107 -11.47 9.74 -24.66
CA PHE A 107 -11.64 8.41 -25.27
C PHE A 107 -13.00 8.18 -25.96
N THR A 108 -14.04 8.99 -25.68
CA THR A 108 -15.38 8.87 -26.29
C THR A 108 -15.67 9.91 -27.37
N GLN A 109 -14.94 11.05 -27.38
CA GLN A 109 -15.07 12.10 -28.40
C GLN A 109 -14.49 11.71 -29.76
N HIS A 110 -13.46 10.86 -29.78
CA HIS A 110 -12.95 10.32 -31.03
C HIS A 110 -13.91 9.23 -31.54
N THR A 111 -14.43 9.41 -32.76
CA THR A 111 -15.38 8.50 -33.44
C THR A 111 -14.78 7.14 -33.85
N ASP A 112 -13.73 6.73 -33.16
CA ASP A 112 -12.93 5.54 -33.41
C ASP A 112 -13.66 4.30 -32.87
N GLY A 113 -14.76 3.93 -33.54
CA GLY A 113 -15.45 2.64 -33.41
C GLY A 113 -14.60 1.46 -33.89
N GLY A 114 -13.29 1.54 -33.71
CA GLY A 114 -12.32 0.49 -33.98
C GLY A 114 -12.35 -0.61 -32.92
N LEU A 115 -11.41 -1.54 -33.04
CA LEU A 115 -11.38 -2.72 -32.18
C LEU A 115 -10.92 -2.39 -30.75
N PRO A 116 -11.27 -3.25 -29.77
CA PRO A 116 -10.70 -3.21 -28.43
C PRO A 116 -9.17 -3.30 -28.48
N ARG A 117 -8.49 -2.49 -27.66
CA ARG A 117 -7.04 -2.25 -27.77
C ARG A 117 -6.39 -1.97 -26.42
N TRP A 118 -5.13 -2.37 -26.28
CA TRP A 118 -4.30 -2.04 -25.12
C TRP A 118 -3.70 -0.65 -25.24
N PHE A 119 -3.56 0.03 -24.10
CA PHE A 119 -2.80 1.27 -24.00
C PHE A 119 -1.96 1.35 -22.73
N CYS A 120 -0.82 2.03 -22.78
CA CYS A 120 0.02 2.28 -21.62
C CYS A 120 -0.22 3.71 -21.10
N PRO A 121 -0.73 3.90 -19.86
CA PRO A 121 -0.94 5.22 -19.30
C PRO A 121 0.39 5.96 -19.07
N VAL A 122 0.55 7.16 -19.64
CA VAL A 122 1.82 7.93 -19.47
C VAL A 122 2.08 8.30 -17.99
N ALA A 123 1.03 8.47 -17.19
CA ALA A 123 1.13 8.72 -15.75
C ALA A 123 1.76 7.57 -14.94
N ALA A 124 1.80 6.34 -15.49
CA ALA A 124 2.49 5.22 -14.84
C ALA A 124 4.02 5.37 -14.88
N GLY A 125 4.57 6.10 -15.85
CA GLY A 125 6.01 6.28 -15.99
C GLY A 125 6.74 4.98 -16.34
N SER A 126 7.88 4.74 -15.69
CA SER A 126 8.70 3.54 -15.87
C SER A 126 8.77 2.74 -14.54
N PRO A 127 8.50 1.43 -14.54
CA PRO A 127 8.57 0.59 -13.35
C PRO A 127 10.00 0.22 -12.97
N LEU A 128 10.15 -0.35 -11.78
CA LEU A 128 11.39 -0.97 -11.33
C LEU A 128 11.88 -2.04 -12.30
N LYS A 129 13.20 -2.22 -12.34
CA LYS A 129 13.82 -3.29 -13.11
C LYS A 129 13.29 -4.66 -12.66
N GLY A 130 12.88 -5.47 -13.64
CA GLY A 130 12.35 -6.81 -13.42
C GLY A 130 10.87 -6.88 -13.03
N SER A 131 10.15 -5.76 -12.95
CA SER A 131 8.71 -5.75 -12.65
C SER A 131 7.87 -6.66 -13.58
N PRO A 132 6.77 -7.24 -13.06
CA PRO A 132 5.77 -7.97 -13.85
C PRO A 132 4.83 -7.01 -14.59
N VAL A 133 4.08 -7.54 -15.55
CA VAL A 133 3.03 -6.79 -16.27
C VAL A 133 1.72 -6.82 -15.49
N LEU A 134 1.00 -5.71 -15.49
CA LEU A 134 -0.35 -5.57 -14.94
C LEU A 134 -1.30 -5.14 -16.04
N LEU A 135 -2.26 -6.00 -16.34
CA LEU A 135 -3.30 -5.79 -17.33
C LEU A 135 -4.61 -5.40 -16.62
N PHE A 136 -5.07 -4.17 -16.85
CA PHE A 136 -6.34 -3.68 -16.34
C PHE A 136 -7.47 -3.99 -17.34
N LEU A 137 -8.52 -4.63 -16.85
CA LEU A 137 -9.72 -4.99 -17.59
C LEU A 137 -10.88 -4.14 -17.05
N PRO A 138 -11.48 -3.25 -17.87
CA PRO A 138 -12.43 -2.23 -17.41
C PRO A 138 -13.81 -2.80 -17.06
N GLY A 139 -14.60 -1.97 -16.37
CA GLY A 139 -16.03 -2.17 -16.16
C GLY A 139 -16.87 -1.96 -17.43
N LEU A 140 -18.18 -1.72 -17.24
CA LEU A 140 -19.16 -1.57 -18.32
C LEU A 140 -18.90 -0.36 -19.23
N ASP A 141 -18.25 0.68 -18.70
CA ASP A 141 -17.80 1.86 -19.44
C ASP A 141 -16.82 1.49 -20.56
N GLY A 142 -15.98 0.48 -20.36
CA GLY A 142 -14.98 0.04 -21.33
C GLY A 142 -13.84 1.03 -21.58
N THR A 143 -13.76 2.17 -20.87
CA THR A 143 -12.78 3.23 -21.17
C THR A 143 -11.34 2.79 -20.95
N GLY A 144 -11.11 1.89 -19.99
CA GLY A 144 -9.78 1.56 -19.46
C GLY A 144 -9.23 2.62 -18.49
N CYS A 145 -9.98 3.69 -18.22
CA CYS A 145 -9.58 4.79 -17.33
C CYS A 145 -9.93 4.55 -15.86
N GLY A 146 -10.68 3.51 -15.50
CA GLY A 146 -11.07 3.20 -14.11
C GLY A 146 -9.90 3.02 -13.13
N LEU A 147 -8.67 2.80 -13.62
CA LEU A 147 -7.46 2.69 -12.81
C LEU A 147 -6.69 4.02 -12.65
N ILE A 148 -7.20 5.16 -13.16
CA ILE A 148 -6.42 6.39 -13.34
C ILE A 148 -5.77 6.94 -12.07
N MET A 149 -6.46 6.84 -10.93
CA MET A 149 -5.97 7.27 -9.62
C MET A 149 -4.79 6.42 -9.11
N HIS A 150 -4.61 5.20 -9.61
CA HIS A 150 -3.58 4.25 -9.18
C HIS A 150 -2.39 4.16 -10.15
N HIS A 151 -2.49 4.75 -11.35
CA HIS A 151 -1.49 4.61 -12.41
C HIS A 151 -0.07 4.92 -11.94
N LYS A 152 0.15 6.04 -11.23
CA LYS A 152 1.48 6.47 -10.78
C LYS A 152 2.08 5.55 -9.71
N ALA A 153 1.26 5.07 -8.77
CA ALA A 153 1.68 4.12 -7.75
C ALA A 153 2.01 2.75 -8.36
N LEU A 154 1.06 2.17 -9.09
CA LEU A 154 1.23 0.86 -9.75
C LEU A 154 2.36 0.88 -10.76
N GLY A 155 2.52 1.99 -11.51
CA GLY A 155 3.59 2.19 -12.48
C GLY A 155 5.01 2.19 -11.91
N LYS A 156 5.20 2.25 -10.59
CA LYS A 156 6.50 1.94 -9.95
C LYS A 156 6.76 0.44 -9.85
N ALA A 157 5.71 -0.35 -9.63
CA ALA A 157 5.79 -1.78 -9.32
C ALA A 157 5.50 -2.68 -10.54
N PHE A 158 4.80 -2.17 -11.55
CA PHE A 158 4.26 -2.93 -12.67
C PHE A 158 4.43 -2.22 -14.01
N GLU A 159 4.61 -2.99 -15.09
CA GLU A 159 4.30 -2.48 -16.44
C GLU A 159 2.77 -2.44 -16.62
N VAL A 160 2.16 -1.26 -16.41
CA VAL A 160 0.70 -1.09 -16.46
C VAL A 160 0.22 -0.93 -17.90
N ARG A 161 -0.72 -1.79 -18.32
CA ARG A 161 -1.46 -1.68 -19.58
C ARG A 161 -2.96 -1.77 -19.31
N CYS A 162 -3.74 -0.88 -19.89
CA CYS A 162 -5.19 -0.82 -19.74
C CYS A 162 -5.89 -1.24 -21.04
N LEU A 163 -6.90 -2.10 -20.93
CA LEU A 163 -7.75 -2.46 -22.05
C LEU A 163 -8.80 -1.37 -22.26
N HIS A 164 -8.89 -0.85 -23.48
CA HIS A 164 -9.96 0.02 -23.93
C HIS A 164 -10.89 -0.75 -24.87
N ILE A 165 -12.20 -0.73 -24.60
CA ILE A 165 -13.29 -1.36 -25.35
C ILE A 165 -14.23 -0.23 -25.80
N PRO A 166 -14.09 0.28 -27.04
CA PRO A 166 -14.82 1.46 -27.53
C PRO A 166 -16.33 1.42 -27.31
N VAL A 167 -16.95 2.60 -27.22
CA VAL A 167 -18.40 2.75 -26.96
C VAL A 167 -19.26 2.05 -28.01
N GLN A 168 -18.83 2.10 -29.27
CA GLN A 168 -19.51 1.49 -30.42
C GLN A 168 -19.07 0.03 -30.66
N ASP A 169 -18.08 -0.49 -29.94
CA ASP A 169 -17.64 -1.88 -30.08
C ASP A 169 -18.76 -2.85 -29.72
N ARG A 170 -18.89 -3.91 -30.52
CA ARG A 170 -19.86 -5.00 -30.35
C ARG A 170 -19.16 -6.37 -30.36
N THR A 171 -17.88 -6.42 -29.99
CA THR A 171 -17.13 -7.67 -29.86
C THR A 171 -17.83 -8.57 -28.82
N PRO A 172 -18.18 -9.83 -29.17
CA PRO A 172 -18.80 -10.76 -28.23
C PRO A 172 -17.82 -11.15 -27.11
N PHE A 173 -18.35 -11.68 -26.00
CA PHE A 173 -17.53 -11.96 -24.82
C PHE A 173 -16.35 -12.89 -25.11
N GLU A 174 -16.58 -13.93 -25.92
CA GLU A 174 -15.55 -14.87 -26.37
C GLU A 174 -14.43 -14.20 -27.17
N GLY A 175 -14.74 -13.14 -27.93
CA GLY A 175 -13.76 -12.33 -28.65
C GLY A 175 -12.87 -11.52 -27.70
N LEU A 176 -13.46 -10.92 -26.66
CA LEU A 176 -12.71 -10.22 -25.60
C LEU A 176 -11.85 -11.20 -24.80
N VAL A 177 -12.37 -12.39 -24.48
CA VAL A 177 -11.60 -13.47 -23.82
C VAL A 177 -10.40 -13.87 -24.67
N LYS A 178 -10.60 -14.04 -25.99
CA LYS A 178 -9.52 -14.39 -26.92
C LYS A 178 -8.44 -13.32 -27.00
N LEU A 179 -8.81 -12.03 -27.10
CA LEU A 179 -7.88 -10.91 -27.14
C LEU A 179 -6.95 -10.89 -25.91
N VAL A 180 -7.52 -10.99 -24.71
CA VAL A 180 -6.74 -10.99 -23.46
C VAL A 180 -5.92 -12.29 -23.34
N GLU A 181 -6.46 -13.43 -23.77
CA GLU A 181 -5.75 -14.72 -23.83
C GLU A 181 -4.51 -14.68 -24.73
N GLU A 182 -4.58 -14.04 -25.90
CA GLU A 182 -3.46 -13.85 -26.80
C GLU A 182 -2.36 -13.00 -26.14
N THR A 183 -2.72 -11.90 -25.49
CA THR A 183 -1.78 -11.05 -24.75
C THR A 183 -1.10 -11.81 -23.60
N ILE A 184 -1.83 -12.53 -22.74
CA ILE A 184 -1.20 -13.24 -21.62
C ILE A 184 -0.30 -14.40 -22.10
N ARG A 185 -0.62 -15.03 -23.22
CA ARG A 185 0.22 -16.08 -23.82
C ARG A 185 1.50 -15.51 -24.42
N SER A 186 1.42 -14.35 -25.07
CA SER A 186 2.59 -13.62 -25.59
C SER A 186 3.55 -13.21 -24.46
N GLU A 187 3.01 -12.63 -23.39
CA GLU A 187 3.78 -12.25 -22.20
C GLU A 187 4.37 -13.46 -21.47
N HIS A 188 3.62 -14.55 -21.32
CA HIS A 188 4.11 -15.77 -20.69
C HIS A 188 5.23 -16.42 -21.51
N THR A 189 5.09 -16.49 -22.84
CA THR A 189 6.18 -16.98 -23.73
C THR A 189 7.43 -16.11 -23.62
N SER A 190 7.26 -14.78 -23.52
CA SER A 190 8.36 -13.82 -23.42
C SER A 190 9.03 -13.78 -22.03
N SER A 191 8.32 -14.18 -20.96
CA SER A 191 8.82 -14.14 -19.58
C SER A 191 8.18 -15.23 -18.69
N PRO A 192 8.44 -16.52 -18.95
CA PRO A 192 7.70 -17.64 -18.33
C PRO A 192 7.90 -17.82 -16.83
N LYS A 193 8.85 -17.09 -16.22
CA LYS A 193 9.12 -17.08 -14.77
C LYS A 193 8.48 -15.90 -14.03
N LYS A 194 7.95 -14.90 -14.76
CA LYS A 194 7.24 -13.75 -14.18
C LYS A 194 5.75 -14.05 -14.07
N PRO A 195 5.09 -13.65 -12.98
CA PRO A 195 3.63 -13.61 -12.93
C PRO A 195 3.07 -12.53 -13.85
N ILE A 196 1.81 -12.71 -14.25
CA ILE A 196 1.00 -11.73 -14.97
C ILE A 196 -0.18 -11.34 -14.08
N TYR A 197 -0.37 -10.04 -13.85
CA TYR A 197 -1.45 -9.53 -13.02
C TYR A 197 -2.64 -9.13 -13.88
N LEU A 198 -3.83 -9.58 -13.51
CA LEU A 198 -5.11 -9.16 -14.11
C LEU A 198 -5.91 -8.37 -13.06
N VAL A 199 -6.03 -7.05 -13.23
CA VAL A 199 -6.94 -6.23 -12.41
C VAL A 199 -8.26 -6.13 -13.14
N GLY A 200 -9.28 -6.84 -12.67
CA GLY A 200 -10.61 -6.88 -13.28
C GLY A 200 -11.62 -6.07 -12.48
N ASP A 201 -12.08 -4.96 -13.06
CA ASP A 201 -13.11 -4.10 -12.47
C ASP A 201 -14.50 -4.50 -12.98
N SER A 202 -15.42 -4.86 -12.08
CA SER A 202 -16.83 -5.17 -12.39
C SER A 202 -16.98 -6.23 -13.50
N PHE A 203 -17.37 -5.82 -14.71
CA PHE A 203 -17.38 -6.67 -15.92
C PHE A 203 -16.00 -7.29 -16.22
N GLY A 204 -14.92 -6.52 -16.10
CA GLY A 204 -13.55 -6.97 -16.25
C GLY A 204 -13.17 -8.09 -15.29
N GLY A 205 -13.84 -8.18 -14.13
CA GLY A 205 -13.69 -9.32 -13.20
C GLY A 205 -14.20 -10.65 -13.78
N CYS A 206 -15.31 -10.62 -14.54
CA CYS A 206 -15.80 -11.79 -15.27
C CYS A 206 -14.82 -12.20 -16.38
N LEU A 207 -14.26 -11.22 -17.09
CA LEU A 207 -13.27 -11.43 -18.15
C LEU A 207 -11.96 -12.04 -17.60
N ALA A 208 -11.46 -11.52 -16.47
CA ALA A 208 -10.28 -12.06 -15.78
C ALA A 208 -10.45 -13.53 -15.40
N LEU A 209 -11.58 -13.88 -14.78
CA LEU A 209 -11.91 -15.26 -14.39
C LEU A 209 -12.04 -16.19 -15.61
N ALA A 210 -12.70 -15.73 -16.68
CA ALA A 210 -12.83 -16.50 -17.92
C ALA A 210 -11.48 -16.80 -18.57
N VAL A 211 -10.61 -15.79 -18.69
CA VAL A 211 -9.24 -15.94 -19.23
C VAL A 211 -8.40 -16.88 -18.37
N ALA A 212 -8.45 -16.73 -17.04
CA ALA A 212 -7.71 -17.58 -16.12
C ALA A 212 -8.16 -19.05 -16.19
N SER A 213 -9.48 -19.30 -16.29
CA SER A 213 -10.03 -20.66 -16.42
C SER A 213 -9.58 -21.41 -17.68
N ARG A 214 -9.18 -20.67 -18.73
CA ARG A 214 -8.66 -21.24 -19.99
C ARG A 214 -7.14 -21.42 -19.99
N ASN A 215 -6.44 -20.80 -19.04
CA ASN A 215 -4.97 -20.80 -18.97
C ASN A 215 -4.48 -21.24 -17.57
N PRO A 216 -4.93 -22.39 -17.03
CA PRO A 216 -4.69 -22.81 -15.64
C PRO A 216 -3.22 -23.14 -15.32
N ASN A 217 -2.34 -23.15 -16.32
CA ASN A 217 -0.91 -23.41 -16.19
C ASN A 217 -0.05 -22.14 -16.24
N ILE A 218 -0.64 -20.98 -16.60
CA ILE A 218 0.06 -19.68 -16.58
C ILE A 218 -0.01 -19.12 -15.16
N ASP A 219 1.10 -18.54 -14.70
CA ASP A 219 1.21 -17.92 -13.38
C ASP A 219 0.46 -16.58 -13.33
N LEU A 220 -0.84 -16.64 -13.06
CA LEU A 220 -1.75 -15.51 -13.01
C LEU A 220 -2.06 -15.08 -11.56
N VAL A 221 -2.08 -13.77 -11.33
CA VAL A 221 -2.60 -13.15 -10.10
C VAL A 221 -3.78 -12.25 -10.48
N LEU A 222 -4.97 -12.57 -9.97
CA LEU A 222 -6.22 -11.87 -10.25
C LEU A 222 -6.57 -10.95 -9.08
N ILE A 223 -6.86 -9.69 -9.37
CA ILE A 223 -7.33 -8.70 -8.41
C ILE A 223 -8.68 -8.21 -8.94
N LEU A 224 -9.76 -8.60 -8.27
CA LEU A 224 -11.12 -8.45 -8.75
C LEU A 224 -11.85 -7.41 -7.92
N ALA A 225 -12.09 -6.22 -8.46
CA ALA A 225 -12.89 -5.18 -7.81
C ALA A 225 -14.37 -5.37 -8.18
N ASN A 226 -15.23 -5.56 -7.17
CA ASN A 226 -16.68 -5.74 -7.30
C ASN A 226 -17.10 -6.64 -8.49
N PRO A 227 -16.53 -7.85 -8.64
CA PRO A 227 -16.68 -8.67 -9.84
C PRO A 227 -18.16 -8.98 -10.11
N ALA A 228 -18.64 -8.59 -11.28
CA ALA A 228 -20.05 -8.65 -11.65
C ALA A 228 -20.54 -10.08 -12.01
N THR A 229 -19.85 -11.12 -11.53
CA THR A 229 -20.26 -12.53 -11.64
C THR A 229 -21.57 -12.83 -10.91
N SER A 230 -22.01 -11.95 -10.02
CA SER A 230 -23.34 -11.93 -9.39
C SER A 230 -24.45 -11.30 -10.25
N PHE A 231 -24.24 -10.95 -11.52
CA PHE A 231 -25.23 -10.22 -12.34
C PHE A 231 -26.66 -10.79 -12.30
N GLY A 232 -26.82 -12.12 -12.29
CA GLY A 232 -28.14 -12.78 -12.18
C GLY A 232 -28.84 -12.66 -10.82
N ARG A 233 -28.25 -11.94 -9.86
CA ARG A 233 -28.77 -11.57 -8.53
C ARG A 233 -28.71 -10.05 -8.30
N SER A 234 -28.48 -9.26 -9.35
CA SER A 234 -28.17 -7.84 -9.26
C SER A 234 -29.38 -6.94 -9.49
N GLN A 235 -29.32 -5.70 -8.98
CA GLN A 235 -30.34 -4.67 -9.22
C GLN A 235 -30.33 -4.17 -10.68
N LEU A 236 -29.33 -4.55 -11.47
CA LEU A 236 -29.25 -4.26 -12.90
C LEU A 236 -30.06 -5.24 -13.76
N GLN A 237 -30.38 -6.45 -13.26
CA GLN A 237 -31.11 -7.45 -14.03
C GLN A 237 -32.51 -6.96 -14.48
N PRO A 238 -33.33 -6.28 -13.64
CA PRO A 238 -34.61 -5.73 -14.05
C PRO A 238 -34.52 -4.59 -15.09
N LEU A 239 -33.34 -3.95 -15.23
CA LEU A 239 -33.16 -2.88 -16.21
C LEU A 239 -33.14 -3.38 -17.66
N LEU A 240 -32.75 -4.64 -17.91
CA LEU A 240 -32.73 -5.22 -19.25
C LEU A 240 -34.08 -5.12 -19.98
N PRO A 241 -35.18 -5.72 -19.48
CA PRO A 241 -36.49 -5.62 -20.14
C PRO A 241 -37.03 -4.19 -20.17
N LEU A 242 -36.72 -3.36 -19.17
CA LEU A 242 -37.13 -1.96 -19.14
C LEU A 242 -36.47 -1.14 -20.27
N LEU A 243 -35.16 -1.31 -20.50
CA LEU A 243 -34.42 -0.62 -21.55
C LEU A 243 -34.83 -1.08 -22.96
N GLU A 244 -35.19 -2.36 -23.12
CA GLU A 244 -35.74 -2.91 -24.37
C GLU A 244 -37.13 -2.34 -24.69
N ALA A 245 -37.98 -2.14 -23.67
CA ALA A 245 -39.32 -1.59 -23.84
C ALA A 245 -39.38 -0.05 -23.83
N MET A 246 -38.30 0.65 -23.50
CA MET A 246 -38.31 2.09 -23.27
C MET A 246 -38.50 2.92 -24.56
N PRO A 247 -39.53 3.78 -24.65
CA PRO A 247 -39.74 4.68 -25.79
C PRO A 247 -38.58 5.65 -26.02
N ASP A 248 -38.43 6.11 -27.27
CA ASP A 248 -37.30 6.95 -27.69
C ASP A 248 -37.25 8.34 -27.03
N GLY A 249 -38.39 8.86 -26.59
CA GLY A 249 -38.46 10.13 -25.85
C GLY A 249 -37.85 10.08 -24.43
N LEU A 250 -37.54 8.90 -23.89
CA LEU A 250 -36.93 8.73 -22.56
C LEU A 250 -35.43 8.40 -22.62
N ARG A 251 -34.80 8.44 -23.79
CA ARG A 251 -33.36 8.11 -23.98
C ARG A 251 -32.44 8.95 -23.07
N GLU A 252 -32.78 10.22 -22.83
CA GLU A 252 -31.98 11.16 -22.03
C GLU A 252 -32.00 10.88 -20.50
N THR A 253 -32.92 10.07 -19.97
CA THR A 253 -33.02 9.82 -18.52
C THR A 253 -32.19 8.62 -18.05
N VAL A 254 -31.83 7.72 -18.96
CA VAL A 254 -31.06 6.49 -18.69
C VAL A 254 -29.70 6.74 -18.02
N PRO A 255 -28.89 7.74 -18.43
CA PRO A 255 -27.58 8.00 -17.80
C PRO A 255 -27.69 8.49 -16.36
N TYR A 256 -28.73 9.26 -16.03
CA TYR A 256 -28.99 9.72 -14.67
C TYR A 256 -29.38 8.57 -13.75
N LEU A 257 -30.18 7.61 -14.24
CA LEU A 257 -30.51 6.38 -13.50
C LEU A 257 -29.26 5.53 -13.22
N LEU A 258 -28.29 5.46 -14.13
CA LEU A 258 -27.00 4.80 -13.89
C LEU A 258 -26.14 5.53 -12.85
N GLY A 259 -26.04 6.85 -12.95
CA GLY A 259 -25.18 7.66 -12.07
C GLY A 259 -25.50 7.50 -10.58
N PHE A 260 -26.78 7.29 -10.23
CA PHE A 260 -27.22 7.02 -8.85
C PHE A 260 -26.91 5.61 -8.34
N VAL A 261 -26.70 4.63 -9.23
CA VAL A 261 -26.43 3.24 -8.85
C VAL A 261 -24.92 2.97 -8.86
N MET A 262 -24.16 3.65 -9.72
CA MET A 262 -22.73 3.42 -9.96
C MET A 262 -21.77 3.79 -8.83
N SER A 263 -22.10 4.73 -7.94
CA SER A 263 -21.14 5.20 -6.93
C SER A 263 -21.80 5.76 -5.69
N VAL A 264 -21.00 5.96 -4.63
CA VAL A 264 -21.34 6.84 -3.51
C VAL A 264 -20.63 8.19 -3.74
N PRO A 265 -21.32 9.25 -4.20
CA PRO A 265 -20.66 10.51 -4.58
C PRO A 265 -19.82 11.14 -3.46
N LEU A 266 -20.18 10.85 -2.20
CA LEU A 266 -19.44 11.32 -1.03
C LEU A 266 -17.99 10.80 -1.01
N LYS A 267 -17.75 9.49 -1.18
CA LYS A 267 -16.39 8.90 -1.20
C LYS A 267 -15.55 9.35 -2.39
N MET A 268 -16.19 9.66 -3.53
CA MET A 268 -15.50 10.30 -4.67
C MET A 268 -15.07 11.74 -4.36
N SER A 269 -15.84 12.45 -3.55
CA SER A 269 -15.59 13.86 -3.23
C SER A 269 -14.52 14.09 -2.15
N THR A 270 -14.07 13.04 -1.44
CA THR A 270 -13.05 13.16 -0.39
C THR A 270 -11.62 12.86 -0.83
N VAL A 271 -11.40 12.32 -2.03
CA VAL A 271 -10.08 11.85 -2.56
C VAL A 271 -8.91 12.84 -2.40
N ASN A 272 -9.17 14.15 -2.44
CA ASN A 272 -8.16 15.20 -2.29
C ASN A 272 -8.31 16.03 -1.01
N VAL A 273 -9.13 15.60 -0.05
CA VAL A 273 -9.43 16.28 1.20
C VAL A 273 -8.46 15.79 2.27
N GLU A 274 -7.44 16.60 2.58
CA GLU A 274 -6.45 16.24 3.59
C GLU A 274 -7.10 16.00 4.96
N SER A 275 -6.72 14.87 5.59
CA SER A 275 -7.28 14.45 6.88
C SER A 275 -6.96 15.42 8.03
N LYS A 276 -5.92 16.26 7.90
CA LYS A 276 -5.53 17.27 8.89
C LYS A 276 -6.30 18.59 8.79
N LEU A 277 -7.17 18.77 7.79
CA LEU A 277 -7.97 20.00 7.66
C LEU A 277 -9.01 20.15 8.80
N PRO A 278 -9.27 21.37 9.28
CA PRO A 278 -10.38 21.65 10.19
C PRO A 278 -11.74 21.16 9.65
N PRO A 279 -12.69 20.71 10.49
CA PRO A 279 -13.96 20.14 10.04
C PRO A 279 -14.76 21.02 9.07
N MET A 280 -14.79 22.34 9.29
CA MET A 280 -15.46 23.29 8.39
C MET A 280 -14.80 23.37 7.02
N GLN A 281 -13.47 23.36 6.94
CA GLN A 281 -12.73 23.38 5.68
C GLN A 281 -12.86 22.05 4.93
N LYS A 282 -12.92 20.91 5.65
CA LYS A 282 -13.27 19.61 5.05
C LYS A 282 -14.67 19.65 4.43
N LEU A 283 -15.68 20.12 5.18
CA LEU A 283 -17.06 20.21 4.70
C LEU A 283 -17.18 21.13 3.47
N GLU A 284 -16.50 22.28 3.48
CA GLU A 284 -16.45 23.19 2.35
C GLU A 284 -15.81 22.53 1.11
N LYS A 285 -14.65 21.88 1.26
CA LYS A 285 -13.95 21.21 0.17
C LYS A 285 -14.73 20.02 -0.40
N VAL A 286 -15.40 19.25 0.46
CA VAL A 286 -16.35 18.18 0.07
C VAL A 286 -17.52 18.76 -0.71
N SER A 287 -18.14 19.84 -0.24
CA SER A 287 -19.25 20.52 -0.93
C SER A 287 -18.84 21.05 -2.31
N GLN A 288 -17.67 21.70 -2.41
CA GLN A 288 -17.09 22.14 -3.67
C GLN A 288 -16.81 20.97 -4.62
N ASN A 289 -16.31 19.83 -4.11
CA ASN A 289 -16.05 18.64 -4.91
C ASN A 289 -17.34 17.98 -5.39
N LEU A 290 -18.37 17.83 -4.54
CA LEU A 290 -19.70 17.33 -4.92
C LEU A 290 -20.35 18.21 -5.99
N THR A 291 -20.31 19.54 -5.80
CA THR A 291 -20.83 20.51 -6.78
C THR A 291 -20.10 20.37 -8.12
N ALA A 292 -18.79 20.16 -8.09
CA ALA A 292 -17.97 19.92 -9.28
C ALA A 292 -18.17 18.52 -9.90
N LEU A 293 -18.87 17.57 -9.26
CA LEU A 293 -19.25 16.30 -9.86
C LEU A 293 -20.55 16.40 -10.68
N LEU A 294 -21.45 17.33 -10.36
CA LEU A 294 -22.75 17.49 -11.03
C LEU A 294 -22.66 17.63 -12.57
N PRO A 295 -21.72 18.39 -13.17
CA PRO A 295 -21.62 18.48 -14.63
C PRO A 295 -21.33 17.14 -15.31
N TYR A 296 -20.54 16.27 -14.68
CA TYR A 296 -20.13 14.98 -15.25
C TYR A 296 -21.27 13.94 -15.31
N LEU A 297 -22.40 14.18 -14.64
CA LEU A 297 -23.62 13.37 -14.84
C LEU A 297 -24.12 13.43 -16.29
N SER A 298 -23.91 14.55 -16.98
CA SER A 298 -24.17 14.67 -18.42
C SER A 298 -23.13 13.93 -19.27
N ASP A 299 -21.87 13.89 -18.83
CA ASP A 299 -20.80 13.19 -19.56
C ASP A 299 -20.97 11.66 -19.52
N LEU A 300 -21.61 11.10 -18.48
CA LEU A 300 -22.02 9.68 -18.44
C LEU A 300 -22.85 9.27 -19.67
N ALA A 301 -23.69 10.15 -20.21
CA ALA A 301 -24.47 9.90 -21.41
C ALA A 301 -23.60 9.64 -22.66
N SER A 302 -22.44 10.31 -22.74
CA SER A 302 -21.46 10.12 -23.81
C SER A 302 -20.61 8.86 -23.62
N ILE A 303 -20.39 8.42 -22.37
CA ILE A 303 -19.60 7.24 -22.05
C ILE A 303 -20.42 5.96 -22.28
N ILE A 304 -21.70 5.94 -21.87
CA ILE A 304 -22.59 4.78 -22.08
C ILE A 304 -23.97 5.22 -22.62
N PRO A 305 -24.11 5.48 -23.92
CA PRO A 305 -25.42 5.72 -24.56
C PRO A 305 -26.37 4.53 -24.41
N LYS A 306 -27.70 4.75 -24.45
CA LYS A 306 -28.75 3.71 -24.25
C LYS A 306 -28.47 2.39 -24.98
N ASP A 307 -28.20 2.44 -26.28
CA ASP A 307 -28.03 1.23 -27.10
C ASP A 307 -26.72 0.50 -26.76
N THR A 308 -25.68 1.23 -26.38
CA THR A 308 -24.45 0.66 -25.82
C THR A 308 -24.69 0.07 -24.44
N LEU A 309 -25.46 0.72 -23.55
CA LEU A 309 -25.81 0.18 -22.24
C LEU A 309 -26.53 -1.17 -22.39
N LEU A 310 -27.56 -1.22 -23.23
CA LEU A 310 -28.32 -2.44 -23.48
C LEU A 310 -27.41 -3.57 -24.01
N TRP A 311 -26.49 -3.25 -24.92
CA TRP A 311 -25.47 -4.20 -25.38
C TRP A 311 -24.54 -4.66 -24.25
N LYS A 312 -23.97 -3.73 -23.47
CA LYS A 312 -23.02 -4.02 -22.39
C LYS A 312 -23.68 -4.83 -21.26
N LEU A 313 -24.96 -4.63 -20.96
CA LEU A 313 -25.72 -5.46 -20.01
C LEU A 313 -25.97 -6.88 -20.54
N LYS A 314 -26.26 -7.05 -21.84
CA LYS A 314 -26.33 -8.39 -22.47
C LYS A 314 -24.98 -9.09 -22.48
N LEU A 315 -23.91 -8.35 -22.79
CA LEU A 315 -22.52 -8.82 -22.74
C LEU A 315 -22.13 -9.26 -21.31
N LEU A 316 -22.50 -8.47 -20.29
CA LEU A 316 -22.27 -8.82 -18.88
C LEU A 316 -23.06 -10.06 -18.44
N LYS A 317 -24.32 -10.20 -18.86
CA LYS A 317 -25.10 -11.42 -18.61
C LYS A 317 -24.38 -12.67 -19.15
N SER A 318 -23.86 -12.59 -20.37
CA SER A 318 -23.08 -13.67 -20.98
C SER A 318 -21.76 -13.91 -20.26
N ALA A 319 -21.03 -12.85 -19.91
CA ALA A 319 -19.76 -12.91 -19.19
C ALA A 319 -19.89 -13.57 -17.81
N ALA A 320 -20.90 -13.16 -17.03
CA ALA A 320 -21.18 -13.72 -15.71
C ALA A 320 -21.54 -15.22 -15.82
N ALA A 321 -22.36 -15.62 -16.79
CA ALA A 321 -22.69 -17.03 -17.03
C ALA A 321 -21.45 -17.86 -17.45
N TYR A 322 -20.62 -17.31 -18.34
CA TYR A 322 -19.40 -17.96 -18.82
C TYR A 322 -18.39 -18.18 -17.68
N ALA A 323 -18.14 -17.14 -16.87
CA ALA A 323 -17.22 -17.21 -15.74
C ALA A 323 -17.72 -18.17 -14.65
N ASN A 324 -19.00 -18.08 -14.28
CA ASN A 324 -19.60 -18.94 -13.25
C ASN A 324 -19.52 -20.43 -13.57
N SER A 325 -19.72 -20.81 -14.84
CA SER A 325 -19.62 -22.21 -15.28
C SER A 325 -18.19 -22.78 -15.22
N ARG A 326 -17.16 -21.96 -14.98
CA ARG A 326 -15.74 -22.34 -15.08
C ARG A 326 -14.87 -21.96 -13.87
N LEU A 327 -15.46 -21.48 -12.77
CA LEU A 327 -14.71 -21.11 -11.55
C LEU A 327 -13.82 -22.26 -11.02
N HIS A 328 -14.29 -23.50 -11.15
CA HIS A 328 -13.57 -24.71 -10.74
C HIS A 328 -12.23 -24.94 -11.49
N ALA A 329 -12.05 -24.33 -12.67
CA ALA A 329 -10.84 -24.41 -13.49
C ALA A 329 -9.87 -23.24 -13.26
N VAL A 330 -10.19 -22.30 -12.37
CA VAL A 330 -9.32 -21.17 -12.02
C VAL A 330 -8.30 -21.62 -10.96
N ASN A 331 -7.10 -21.97 -11.42
CA ASN A 331 -5.94 -22.27 -10.56
C ASN A 331 -5.16 -21.03 -10.10
N ALA A 332 -5.55 -19.84 -10.57
CA ALA A 332 -4.86 -18.59 -10.29
C ALA A 332 -4.97 -18.17 -8.82
N GLU A 333 -4.05 -17.32 -8.38
CA GLU A 333 -4.15 -16.64 -7.10
C GLU A 333 -5.13 -15.47 -7.23
N VAL A 334 -6.16 -15.41 -6.38
CA VAL A 334 -7.27 -14.44 -6.49
C VAL A 334 -7.38 -13.59 -5.23
N LEU A 335 -7.49 -12.28 -5.41
CA LEU A 335 -7.86 -11.30 -4.39
C LEU A 335 -9.15 -10.60 -4.83
N VAL A 336 -10.24 -10.77 -4.09
CA VAL A 336 -11.50 -10.05 -4.32
C VAL A 336 -11.57 -8.84 -3.40
N LEU A 337 -11.83 -7.67 -3.98
CA LEU A 337 -12.11 -6.42 -3.28
C LEU A 337 -13.63 -6.17 -3.42
N ALA A 338 -14.34 -6.15 -2.31
CA ALA A 338 -15.81 -6.07 -2.30
C ALA A 338 -16.31 -4.88 -1.49
N SER A 339 -17.18 -4.09 -2.10
CA SER A 339 -17.82 -2.91 -1.53
C SER A 339 -19.08 -3.26 -0.74
N GLY A 340 -19.31 -2.53 0.35
CA GLY A 340 -20.46 -2.69 1.24
C GLY A 340 -21.65 -1.78 0.95
N GLN A 341 -21.46 -0.72 0.17
CA GLN A 341 -22.52 0.17 -0.35
C GLN A 341 -22.63 0.05 -1.88
N ASP A 342 -22.35 -1.14 -2.42
CA ASP A 342 -22.54 -1.44 -3.83
C ASP A 342 -24.02 -1.61 -4.17
N ASN A 343 -24.58 -0.61 -4.85
CA ASN A 343 -25.98 -0.63 -5.30
C ASN A 343 -26.17 -1.32 -6.67
N MET A 344 -25.09 -1.60 -7.42
CA MET A 344 -25.16 -2.27 -8.72
C MET A 344 -25.28 -3.78 -8.55
N VAL A 345 -24.37 -4.39 -7.79
CA VAL A 345 -24.27 -5.83 -7.60
C VAL A 345 -24.04 -6.18 -6.12
N PRO A 346 -24.52 -7.35 -5.63
CA PRO A 346 -24.36 -7.73 -4.22
C PRO A 346 -22.92 -8.19 -3.93
N SER A 347 -21.97 -7.25 -3.91
CA SER A 347 -20.52 -7.50 -3.87
C SER A 347 -20.05 -8.24 -2.62
N GLY A 348 -20.62 -7.95 -1.44
CA GLY A 348 -20.32 -8.70 -0.20
C GLY A 348 -20.67 -10.19 -0.30
N ASP A 349 -21.92 -10.51 -0.66
CA ASP A 349 -22.38 -11.89 -0.88
C ASP A 349 -21.60 -12.59 -1.98
N GLU A 350 -21.26 -11.86 -3.04
CA GLU A 350 -20.53 -12.39 -4.19
C GLU A 350 -19.09 -12.73 -3.84
N ALA A 351 -18.39 -11.90 -3.08
CA ALA A 351 -17.04 -12.21 -2.61
C ALA A 351 -17.03 -13.44 -1.69
N GLN A 352 -18.02 -13.59 -0.80
CA GLN A 352 -18.15 -14.79 0.02
C GLN A 352 -18.47 -16.05 -0.81
N ARG A 353 -19.26 -15.92 -1.88
CA ARG A 353 -19.51 -17.00 -2.83
C ARG A 353 -18.26 -17.39 -3.62
N LEU A 354 -17.51 -16.41 -4.12
CA LEU A 354 -16.25 -16.63 -4.84
C LEU A 354 -15.19 -17.26 -3.93
N ARG A 355 -15.04 -16.77 -2.68
CA ARG A 355 -14.15 -17.37 -1.66
C ARG A 355 -14.43 -18.84 -1.39
N LYS A 356 -15.70 -19.26 -1.46
CA LYS A 356 -16.12 -20.68 -1.32
C LYS A 356 -15.98 -21.50 -2.60
N SER A 357 -15.89 -20.86 -3.77
CA SER A 357 -15.90 -21.52 -5.09
C SER A 357 -14.51 -21.63 -5.73
N LEU A 358 -13.56 -20.79 -5.32
CA LEU A 358 -12.21 -20.68 -5.87
C LEU A 358 -11.19 -21.24 -4.86
N GLN A 359 -10.16 -21.94 -5.35
CA GLN A 359 -9.20 -22.65 -4.48
C GLN A 359 -8.26 -21.72 -3.71
N ASN A 360 -7.83 -20.60 -4.32
CA ASN A 360 -6.88 -19.66 -3.74
C ASN A 360 -7.45 -18.23 -3.78
N CYS A 361 -8.45 -17.96 -2.93
CA CYS A 361 -9.18 -16.70 -2.93
C CYS A 361 -9.13 -15.98 -1.57
N THR A 362 -8.44 -14.83 -1.53
CA THR A 362 -8.48 -13.87 -0.43
C THR A 362 -9.58 -12.84 -0.69
N VAL A 363 -10.22 -12.32 0.37
CA VAL A 363 -11.23 -11.25 0.28
C VAL A 363 -10.81 -10.06 1.16
N ARG A 364 -11.04 -8.84 0.66
CA ARG A 364 -11.06 -7.61 1.46
C ARG A 364 -12.40 -6.91 1.26
N TYR A 365 -13.01 -6.45 2.36
CA TYR A 365 -14.36 -5.88 2.36
C TYR A 365 -14.33 -4.42 2.79
N PHE A 366 -14.85 -3.55 1.92
CA PHE A 366 -14.83 -2.09 2.02
C PHE A 366 -16.22 -1.58 2.37
N LYS A 367 -16.49 -1.51 3.67
CA LYS A 367 -17.84 -1.38 4.22
C LYS A 367 -18.52 -0.07 3.78
N GLU A 368 -17.75 0.99 3.59
CA GLU A 368 -18.26 2.33 3.30
C GLU A 368 -18.17 2.73 1.82
N ASN A 369 -17.66 1.85 0.96
CA ASN A 369 -17.42 2.15 -0.45
C ASN A 369 -18.54 1.65 -1.37
N GLY A 370 -18.66 2.29 -2.54
CA GLY A 370 -19.61 1.98 -3.61
C GLY A 370 -19.02 1.09 -4.70
N HIS A 371 -19.74 0.91 -5.81
CA HIS A 371 -19.35 -0.01 -6.88
C HIS A 371 -18.02 0.38 -7.55
N THR A 372 -17.80 1.68 -7.76
CA THR A 372 -16.59 2.27 -8.35
C THR A 372 -15.38 2.33 -7.40
N LEU A 373 -15.09 1.23 -6.71
CA LEU A 373 -14.10 1.16 -5.63
C LEU A 373 -12.72 1.75 -6.00
N LEU A 374 -12.24 1.53 -7.23
CA LEU A 374 -10.95 2.03 -7.70
C LEU A 374 -10.91 3.55 -7.97
N LEU A 375 -12.05 4.24 -7.94
CA LEU A 375 -12.18 5.69 -8.10
C LEU A 375 -12.59 6.41 -6.80
N GLU A 376 -12.62 5.70 -5.68
CA GLU A 376 -13.05 6.23 -4.38
C GLU A 376 -11.88 6.48 -3.42
N ASP A 377 -12.10 7.38 -2.47
CA ASP A 377 -11.14 7.70 -1.40
C ASP A 377 -10.98 6.55 -0.40
N GLY A 378 -9.81 6.52 0.26
CA GLY A 378 -9.37 5.47 1.16
C GLY A 378 -8.72 4.27 0.47
N ILE A 379 -8.78 4.19 -0.87
CA ILE A 379 -8.33 3.03 -1.63
C ILE A 379 -6.95 3.27 -2.23
N GLY A 380 -5.95 2.53 -1.76
CA GLY A 380 -4.62 2.45 -2.36
C GLY A 380 -4.35 1.06 -2.92
N LEU A 381 -4.53 0.85 -4.23
CA LEU A 381 -4.48 -0.51 -4.79
C LEU A 381 -3.12 -1.19 -4.58
N LEU A 382 -2.02 -0.45 -4.75
CA LEU A 382 -0.68 -1.01 -4.49
C LEU A 382 -0.49 -1.39 -3.01
N THR A 383 -1.00 -0.58 -2.08
CA THR A 383 -0.96 -0.86 -0.64
C THR A 383 -1.72 -2.13 -0.29
N ILE A 384 -2.89 -2.34 -0.90
CA ILE A 384 -3.68 -3.57 -0.76
C ILE A 384 -2.94 -4.80 -1.34
N ILE A 385 -2.26 -4.66 -2.47
CA ILE A 385 -1.43 -5.73 -3.07
C ILE A 385 -0.20 -6.04 -2.19
N LYS A 386 0.42 -5.02 -1.58
CA LYS A 386 1.52 -5.14 -0.62
C LYS A 386 1.09 -5.85 0.66
N SER A 387 -0.01 -5.42 1.30
CA SER A 387 -0.49 -5.98 2.57
C SER A 387 -0.97 -7.43 2.47
N THR A 388 -1.51 -7.81 1.31
CA THR A 388 -1.94 -9.20 1.06
C THR A 388 -0.80 -10.12 0.58
N TYR A 389 0.45 -9.63 0.56
CA TYR A 389 1.64 -10.31 0.01
C TYR A 389 1.45 -10.84 -1.42
N LYS A 390 0.57 -10.19 -2.20
CA LYS A 390 0.29 -10.55 -3.60
C LYS A 390 1.31 -9.99 -4.57
N TYR A 391 2.09 -8.96 -4.17
CA TYR A 391 3.17 -8.44 -5.01
C TYR A 391 4.37 -9.40 -5.01
N ARG A 392 4.74 -9.91 -6.19
CA ARG A 392 5.90 -10.78 -6.39
C ARG A 392 6.43 -10.63 -7.82
N ARG A 393 7.75 -10.61 -7.98
CA ARG A 393 8.41 -10.51 -9.30
C ARG A 393 8.74 -11.87 -9.91
N SER A 394 8.48 -12.96 -9.18
CA SER A 394 8.72 -14.34 -9.60
C SER A 394 7.55 -15.27 -9.23
N ARG A 395 7.61 -16.53 -9.66
CA ARG A 395 6.64 -17.59 -9.34
C ARG A 395 6.41 -17.82 -7.83
N LYS A 396 7.36 -17.42 -6.97
CA LYS A 396 7.18 -17.43 -5.51
C LYS A 396 7.42 -16.03 -4.97
N HIS A 397 6.58 -15.61 -4.02
CA HIS A 397 6.79 -14.38 -3.27
C HIS A 397 8.02 -14.52 -2.35
N ASP A 398 8.89 -13.53 -2.36
CA ASP A 398 10.03 -13.42 -1.44
C ASP A 398 9.90 -12.13 -0.62
N VAL A 399 9.59 -12.28 0.68
CA VAL A 399 9.33 -11.17 1.63
C VAL A 399 10.50 -10.18 1.78
N ILE A 400 11.70 -10.51 1.29
CA ILE A 400 12.85 -9.60 1.30
C ILE A 400 12.99 -8.93 -0.06
N SER A 401 13.15 -9.71 -1.13
CA SER A 401 13.46 -9.14 -2.46
C SER A 401 12.24 -8.56 -3.17
N ASP A 402 11.01 -8.99 -2.88
CA ASP A 402 9.79 -8.38 -3.39
C ASP A 402 9.29 -7.21 -2.52
N TYR A 403 10.01 -6.83 -1.45
CA TYR A 403 9.60 -5.73 -0.59
C TYR A 403 9.62 -4.37 -1.31
N LEU A 404 8.54 -3.60 -1.16
CA LEU A 404 8.46 -2.19 -1.56
C LEU A 404 8.31 -1.33 -0.30
N PRO A 405 9.17 -0.33 -0.05
CA PRO A 405 9.06 0.54 1.11
C PRO A 405 7.76 1.36 1.10
N PRO A 406 7.33 1.87 2.28
CA PRO A 406 6.19 2.78 2.38
C PRO A 406 6.37 4.04 1.51
N SER A 407 5.31 4.39 0.77
CA SER A 407 5.18 5.68 0.10
C SER A 407 4.98 6.82 1.10
N LEU A 408 5.03 8.07 0.62
CA LEU A 408 4.71 9.23 1.46
C LEU A 408 3.25 9.22 1.94
N ALA A 409 2.30 8.72 1.13
CA ALA A 409 0.90 8.64 1.54
C ALA A 409 0.67 7.50 2.54
N GLU A 410 1.27 6.33 2.33
CA GLU A 410 1.26 5.20 3.28
C GLU A 410 1.84 5.62 4.65
N TYR A 411 2.97 6.34 4.66
CA TYR A 411 3.53 6.92 5.89
C TYR A 411 2.55 7.86 6.59
N LYS A 412 2.01 8.84 5.86
CA LYS A 412 1.08 9.84 6.41
C LYS A 412 -0.18 9.19 6.97
N TYR A 413 -0.76 8.23 6.24
CA TYR A 413 -1.98 7.53 6.65
C TYR A 413 -1.74 6.66 7.89
N ALA A 414 -0.67 5.87 7.91
CA ALA A 414 -0.37 5.02 9.06
C ALA A 414 -0.18 5.83 10.35
N PHE A 415 0.64 6.88 10.32
CA PHE A 415 0.97 7.67 11.52
C PHE A 415 0.01 8.84 11.82
N THR A 416 -0.98 9.11 10.95
CA THR A 416 -2.05 10.10 11.24
C THR A 416 -3.39 9.43 11.52
N GLU A 417 -3.83 8.49 10.69
CA GLU A 417 -5.16 7.87 10.80
C GLU A 417 -5.14 6.58 11.63
N VAL A 418 -4.13 5.72 11.44
CA VAL A 418 -4.11 4.39 12.09
C VAL A 418 -3.56 4.46 13.51
N THR A 419 -2.42 5.13 13.72
CA THR A 419 -1.77 5.26 15.04
C THR A 419 -1.67 6.70 15.53
N GLY A 420 -2.18 7.68 14.79
CA GLY A 420 -2.04 9.10 15.13
C GLY A 420 -2.69 9.51 16.46
N LEU A 421 -3.86 8.93 16.81
CA LEU A 421 -4.46 9.16 18.14
C LEU A 421 -3.58 8.58 19.26
N PHE A 422 -3.03 7.38 19.06
CA PHE A 422 -2.10 6.76 20.00
C PHE A 422 -0.84 7.62 20.17
N HIS A 423 -0.21 8.04 19.06
CA HIS A 423 0.95 8.95 19.07
C HIS A 423 0.65 10.30 19.72
N PHE A 424 -0.54 10.86 19.51
CA PHE A 424 -0.95 12.13 20.14
C PHE A 424 -1.08 12.00 21.65
N LEU A 425 -1.71 10.90 22.11
CA LEU A 425 -1.93 10.62 23.53
C LEU A 425 -0.63 10.27 24.25
N THR A 426 0.18 9.34 23.73
CA THR A 426 1.40 8.89 24.42
C THR A 426 2.56 9.85 24.16
N GLY A 427 2.77 10.26 22.92
CA GLY A 427 4.05 10.82 22.49
C GLY A 427 5.21 9.84 22.66
N SER A 428 6.39 10.29 22.25
CA SER A 428 7.65 9.56 22.39
C SER A 428 8.80 10.54 22.60
N THR A 429 9.94 10.01 23.04
CA THR A 429 11.25 10.65 22.95
C THR A 429 12.30 9.57 22.74
N MET A 430 13.31 9.86 21.93
CA MET A 430 14.39 8.94 21.60
C MET A 430 15.71 9.53 22.03
N PHE A 431 16.59 8.67 22.55
CA PHE A 431 17.96 8.99 22.90
C PHE A 431 18.87 7.93 22.30
N SER A 432 20.12 8.30 22.01
CA SER A 432 21.14 7.36 21.56
C SER A 432 22.52 7.69 22.14
N THR A 433 23.35 6.67 22.30
CA THR A 433 24.71 6.80 22.84
C THR A 433 25.72 6.92 21.69
N LEU A 434 26.52 7.98 21.72
CA LEU A 434 27.61 8.24 20.77
C LEU A 434 28.84 7.34 21.03
N GLU A 435 29.81 7.37 20.12
CA GLU A 435 31.03 6.56 20.22
C GLU A 435 31.90 6.87 21.45
N ASP A 436 31.84 8.09 21.98
CA ASP A 436 32.52 8.52 23.20
C ASP A 436 31.80 8.07 24.49
N GLY A 437 30.54 7.60 24.39
CA GLY A 437 29.68 7.23 25.50
C GLY A 437 28.66 8.30 25.90
N THR A 438 28.67 9.49 25.28
CA THR A 438 27.71 10.56 25.55
C THR A 438 26.30 10.15 25.08
N ILE A 439 25.30 10.28 25.95
CA ILE A 439 23.89 10.09 25.59
C ILE A 439 23.34 11.42 25.05
N VAL A 440 22.70 11.38 23.89
CA VAL A 440 22.10 12.56 23.23
C VAL A 440 20.66 12.28 22.80
N GLN A 441 19.84 13.34 22.67
CA GLN A 441 18.51 13.22 22.11
C GLN A 441 18.55 12.91 20.60
N GLY A 442 17.57 12.16 20.13
CA GLY A 442 17.46 11.66 18.76
C GLY A 442 18.30 10.40 18.51
N LEU A 443 18.32 9.96 17.26
CA LEU A 443 18.94 8.70 16.84
C LEU A 443 20.41 8.82 16.36
N SER A 444 21.12 9.92 16.61
CA SER A 444 22.44 10.18 16.02
C SER A 444 23.53 9.13 16.34
N GLY A 445 23.48 8.48 17.50
CA GLY A 445 24.37 7.37 17.87
C GLY A 445 24.08 6.04 17.16
N VAL A 446 22.95 5.92 16.45
CA VAL A 446 22.61 4.72 15.67
C VAL A 446 23.20 4.82 14.25
N PRO A 447 23.92 3.79 13.75
CA PRO A 447 24.56 3.85 12.42
C PRO A 447 23.58 4.05 11.26
N ASN A 448 23.92 4.94 10.33
CA ASN A 448 23.11 5.19 9.12
C ASN A 448 23.27 4.11 8.03
N GLN A 449 24.36 3.33 8.06
CA GLN A 449 24.64 2.26 7.09
C GLN A 449 24.59 0.90 7.78
N GLY A 450 24.01 -0.10 7.10
CA GLY A 450 23.91 -1.47 7.60
C GLY A 450 24.95 -2.44 7.03
N PRO A 451 24.90 -3.72 7.46
CA PRO A 451 23.83 -4.29 8.29
C PRO A 451 23.88 -3.85 9.77
N VAL A 452 22.71 -3.48 10.31
CA VAL A 452 22.51 -3.15 11.73
C VAL A 452 21.49 -4.12 12.33
N LEU A 453 21.74 -4.61 13.54
CA LEU A 453 20.79 -5.39 14.32
C LEU A 453 20.42 -4.63 15.60
N LEU A 454 19.22 -4.03 15.61
CA LEU A 454 18.62 -3.43 16.80
C LEU A 454 18.09 -4.55 17.70
N VAL A 455 18.55 -4.62 18.95
CA VAL A 455 18.20 -5.69 19.90
C VAL A 455 17.66 -5.07 21.19
N GLY A 456 16.45 -5.44 21.62
CA GLY A 456 15.84 -4.85 22.80
C GLY A 456 14.80 -5.74 23.51
N TYR A 457 14.16 -5.15 24.52
CA TYR A 457 12.99 -5.71 25.22
C TYR A 457 11.71 -5.43 24.44
N HIS A 458 10.85 -6.45 24.30
CA HIS A 458 9.57 -6.29 23.62
C HIS A 458 8.48 -5.90 24.62
N ASN A 459 7.94 -4.69 24.47
CA ASN A 459 6.86 -4.25 25.34
C ASN A 459 5.56 -5.02 25.04
N LEU A 460 4.66 -5.05 26.02
CA LEU A 460 3.33 -5.63 25.99
C LEU A 460 2.60 -5.25 24.69
N LEU A 461 2.16 -6.26 23.94
CA LEU A 461 1.49 -6.16 22.64
C LEU A 461 2.27 -5.43 21.53
N GLY A 462 3.56 -5.13 21.71
CA GLY A 462 4.34 -4.36 20.74
C GLY A 462 3.97 -2.88 20.69
N MET A 463 3.46 -2.30 21.79
CA MET A 463 3.01 -0.91 21.84
C MET A 463 4.13 0.13 21.56
N GLU A 464 5.39 -0.27 21.69
CA GLU A 464 6.58 0.52 21.38
C GLU A 464 6.92 0.58 19.87
N LEU A 465 6.36 -0.33 19.05
CA LEU A 465 6.77 -0.50 17.65
C LEU A 465 6.43 0.72 16.77
N SER A 466 5.22 1.26 16.89
CA SER A 466 4.77 2.34 15.99
C SER A 466 5.58 3.63 16.17
N PRO A 467 5.81 4.15 17.40
CA PRO A 467 6.67 5.31 17.56
C PRO A 467 8.13 5.04 17.19
N LEU A 468 8.65 3.83 17.42
CA LEU A 468 10.01 3.43 17.01
C LEU A 468 10.17 3.51 15.49
N VAL A 469 9.28 2.88 14.73
CA VAL A 469 9.34 2.88 13.25
C VAL A 469 9.16 4.29 12.69
N GLU A 470 8.25 5.11 13.25
CA GLU A 470 8.09 6.50 12.84
C GLU A 470 9.38 7.31 13.05
N GLY A 471 10.02 7.21 14.22
CA GLY A 471 11.23 7.98 14.53
C GLY A 471 12.40 7.65 13.60
N PHE A 472 12.65 6.37 13.31
CA PHE A 472 13.67 5.96 12.34
C PHE A 472 13.38 6.46 10.92
N MET A 473 12.13 6.45 10.50
CA MET A 473 11.74 7.00 9.21
C MET A 473 11.91 8.52 9.18
N ARG A 474 11.45 9.24 10.21
CA ARG A 474 11.50 10.71 10.32
C ARG A 474 12.92 11.26 10.41
N GLU A 475 13.75 10.71 11.30
CA GLU A 475 15.09 11.26 11.59
C GLU A 475 16.19 10.71 10.70
N LYS A 476 16.02 9.49 10.17
CA LYS A 476 17.08 8.78 9.41
C LYS A 476 16.71 8.43 7.98
N ASN A 477 15.46 8.58 7.57
CA ASN A 477 14.97 8.09 6.28
C ASN A 477 15.22 6.57 6.07
N LEU A 478 15.10 5.79 7.16
CA LEU A 478 15.35 4.35 7.16
C LEU A 478 14.12 3.56 7.56
N VAL A 479 13.89 2.44 6.87
CA VAL A 479 12.85 1.45 7.23
C VAL A 479 13.47 0.36 8.08
N VAL A 480 13.02 0.26 9.33
CA VAL A 480 13.42 -0.79 10.26
C VAL A 480 12.66 -2.09 9.92
N ARG A 481 13.39 -3.14 9.55
CA ARG A 481 12.82 -4.44 9.15
C ARG A 481 12.62 -5.33 10.38
N GLY A 482 11.43 -5.28 10.97
CA GLY A 482 11.08 -6.10 12.13
C GLY A 482 10.98 -7.59 11.83
N ILE A 483 11.43 -8.43 12.76
CA ILE A 483 11.26 -9.89 12.68
C ILE A 483 10.18 -10.32 13.69
N ALA A 484 9.04 -10.79 13.18
CA ALA A 484 7.82 -10.97 13.96
C ALA A 484 7.25 -12.39 13.89
N HIS A 485 6.31 -12.71 14.81
CA HIS A 485 5.72 -14.05 14.94
C HIS A 485 4.98 -14.48 13.65
N PRO A 486 5.10 -15.73 13.15
CA PRO A 486 4.57 -16.10 11.84
C PRO A 486 3.05 -15.99 11.72
N GLU A 487 2.31 -16.10 12.83
CA GLU A 487 0.84 -15.99 12.87
C GLU A 487 0.32 -14.66 12.30
N LEU A 488 1.09 -13.57 12.40
CA LEU A 488 0.79 -12.26 11.79
C LEU A 488 0.76 -12.29 10.25
N PHE A 489 1.31 -13.34 9.64
CA PHE A 489 1.44 -13.49 8.18
C PHE A 489 0.58 -14.62 7.62
N LEU A 490 -0.07 -15.43 8.47
CA LEU A 490 -0.89 -16.59 8.05
C LEU A 490 -2.35 -16.24 7.69
N GLY A 491 -2.74 -14.96 7.77
CA GLY A 491 -4.10 -14.51 7.42
C GLY A 491 -5.20 -14.91 8.41
N ARG A 492 -4.91 -15.74 9.42
CA ARG A 492 -5.88 -16.21 10.43
C ARG A 492 -6.33 -15.13 11.42
N LEU A 493 -5.52 -14.09 11.59
CA LEU A 493 -5.81 -12.91 12.42
C LEU A 493 -6.53 -11.81 11.61
N GLU A 494 -6.78 -12.00 10.32
CA GLU A 494 -7.52 -11.05 9.50
C GLU A 494 -9.02 -11.17 9.81
N SER A 495 -9.59 -10.13 10.40
CA SER A 495 -11.04 -10.09 10.63
C SER A 495 -11.79 -10.09 9.31
N GLU A 496 -12.98 -10.69 9.27
CA GLU A 496 -13.83 -10.71 8.06
C GLU A 496 -14.41 -9.32 7.68
N SER A 497 -13.96 -8.24 8.34
CA SER A 497 -14.58 -6.92 8.37
C SER A 497 -13.61 -5.74 8.24
N SER A 498 -12.33 -5.94 7.94
CA SER A 498 -11.34 -4.85 7.82
C SER A 498 -10.77 -4.65 6.42
N GLU A 499 -10.71 -3.39 6.00
CA GLU A 499 -10.22 -2.91 4.71
C GLU A 499 -8.70 -3.11 4.60
N ILE A 500 -7.99 -2.62 5.62
CA ILE A 500 -6.57 -2.89 5.90
C ILE A 500 -6.45 -2.99 7.43
N SER A 501 -5.96 -4.11 7.94
CA SER A 501 -5.81 -4.34 9.40
C SER A 501 -4.53 -3.70 9.97
N MET A 502 -4.41 -3.59 11.30
CA MET A 502 -3.14 -3.20 11.94
C MET A 502 -1.99 -4.16 11.58
N VAL A 503 -2.31 -5.46 11.43
CA VAL A 503 -1.37 -6.52 11.02
C VAL A 503 -0.92 -6.32 9.57
N ASP A 504 -1.79 -5.81 8.71
CA ASP A 504 -1.43 -5.45 7.33
C ASP A 504 -0.43 -4.29 7.28
N TRP A 505 -0.54 -3.30 8.16
CA TRP A 505 0.45 -2.22 8.27
C TRP A 505 1.82 -2.74 8.72
N VAL A 506 1.88 -3.71 9.64
CA VAL A 506 3.12 -4.40 10.01
C VAL A 506 3.82 -5.02 8.79
N LYS A 507 3.06 -5.59 7.84
CA LYS A 507 3.59 -6.10 6.55
C LYS A 507 4.04 -4.97 5.61
N VAL A 508 3.26 -3.89 5.48
CA VAL A 508 3.56 -2.73 4.60
C VAL A 508 4.84 -2.00 5.02
N PHE A 509 5.08 -1.88 6.32
CA PHE A 509 6.34 -1.34 6.88
C PHE A 509 7.49 -2.36 6.92
N GLY A 510 7.30 -3.55 6.33
CA GLY A 510 8.38 -4.46 5.99
C GLY A 510 8.76 -5.45 7.08
N ALA A 511 7.93 -5.67 8.09
CA ALA A 511 8.15 -6.78 9.00
C ALA A 511 8.03 -8.13 8.26
N VAL A 512 8.76 -9.13 8.75
CA VAL A 512 8.87 -10.46 8.11
C VAL A 512 8.71 -11.58 9.15
N PRO A 513 8.23 -12.77 8.75
CA PRO A 513 8.12 -13.89 9.67
C PRO A 513 9.50 -14.35 10.16
N VAL A 514 9.60 -14.64 11.45
CA VAL A 514 10.82 -15.11 12.12
C VAL A 514 11.32 -16.45 11.57
N THR A 515 12.42 -16.39 10.82
CA THR A 515 13.19 -17.54 10.37
C THR A 515 14.67 -17.17 10.25
N ALA A 516 15.57 -18.15 10.42
CA ALA A 516 17.00 -17.94 10.20
C ALA A 516 17.32 -17.48 8.77
N ASN A 517 16.54 -17.95 7.77
CA ASN A 517 16.68 -17.57 6.37
C ASN A 517 16.31 -16.10 6.12
N ASN A 518 15.25 -15.58 6.74
CA ASN A 518 14.85 -14.19 6.58
C ASN A 518 15.83 -13.23 7.27
N LEU A 519 16.31 -13.57 8.48
CA LEU A 519 17.39 -12.82 9.14
C LEU A 519 18.68 -12.82 8.30
N TYR A 520 19.07 -13.97 7.77
CA TYR A 520 20.23 -14.10 6.87
C TYR A 520 20.09 -13.19 5.65
N LYS A 521 18.94 -13.22 4.96
CA LYS A 521 18.69 -12.40 3.78
C LYS A 521 18.70 -10.91 4.10
N LEU A 522 18.02 -10.47 5.17
CA LEU A 522 17.99 -9.07 5.59
C LEU A 522 19.41 -8.52 5.86
N LEU A 523 20.23 -9.26 6.61
CA LEU A 523 21.61 -8.85 6.89
C LEU A 523 22.48 -8.88 5.63
N SER A 524 22.26 -9.83 4.71
CA SER A 524 22.95 -9.87 3.41
C SER A 524 22.62 -8.68 2.51
N GLU A 525 21.39 -8.15 2.60
CA GLU A 525 20.96 -6.93 1.93
C GLU A 525 21.32 -5.64 2.70
N LYS A 526 22.13 -5.75 3.76
CA LYS A 526 22.59 -4.64 4.61
C LYS A 526 21.46 -3.86 5.29
N ALA A 527 20.33 -4.52 5.59
CA ALA A 527 19.20 -3.87 6.23
C ALA A 527 19.46 -3.51 7.71
N HIS A 528 18.68 -2.56 8.22
CA HIS A 528 18.48 -2.34 9.65
C HIS A 528 17.37 -3.26 10.13
N VAL A 529 17.73 -4.24 10.95
CA VAL A 529 16.84 -5.32 11.42
C VAL A 529 16.48 -5.09 12.87
N LEU A 530 15.20 -5.22 13.22
CA LEU A 530 14.73 -5.17 14.60
C LEU A 530 14.42 -6.59 15.10
N LEU A 531 15.06 -6.96 16.22
CA LEU A 531 14.95 -8.27 16.84
C LEU A 531 14.69 -8.14 18.34
N TYR A 532 13.66 -8.84 18.79
CA TYR A 532 13.37 -9.05 20.20
C TYR A 532 13.68 -10.50 20.57
N PRO A 533 14.75 -10.79 21.33
CA PRO A 533 15.12 -12.17 21.60
C PRO A 533 14.10 -12.95 22.44
N GLY A 534 13.37 -12.31 23.38
CA GLY A 534 12.25 -12.98 24.06
C GLY A 534 10.99 -13.11 23.20
N GLY A 535 10.77 -12.17 22.28
CA GLY A 535 9.71 -12.24 21.29
C GLY A 535 8.32 -12.25 21.94
N ALA A 536 7.46 -13.19 21.54
CA ALA A 536 6.09 -13.27 22.06
C ALA A 536 5.99 -13.50 23.58
N ARG A 537 7.04 -14.04 24.25
CA ARG A 537 7.06 -14.25 25.71
C ARG A 537 7.24 -12.93 26.48
N GLU A 538 7.91 -11.95 25.88
CA GLU A 538 8.04 -10.58 26.39
C GLU A 538 6.80 -9.76 26.01
N ALA A 539 6.39 -9.80 24.73
CA ALA A 539 5.19 -9.08 24.27
C ALA A 539 3.88 -9.53 24.94
N LEU A 540 3.86 -10.70 25.58
CA LEU A 540 2.74 -11.26 26.33
C LEU A 540 3.16 -11.63 27.77
N HIS A 541 4.03 -10.82 28.38
CA HIS A 541 4.49 -11.02 29.75
C HIS A 541 3.31 -11.02 30.76
N TYR A 542 3.54 -11.62 31.92
CA TYR A 542 2.56 -11.72 33.00
C TYR A 542 2.66 -10.52 33.95
N LYS A 543 1.76 -10.43 34.92
CA LYS A 543 1.77 -9.34 35.92
C LYS A 543 3.06 -9.34 36.74
N GLY A 544 3.68 -8.17 36.91
CA GLY A 544 4.93 -8.06 37.65
C GLY A 544 6.15 -8.56 36.87
N GLU A 545 6.01 -8.80 35.57
CA GLU A 545 7.10 -9.15 34.65
C GLU A 545 7.50 -8.02 33.71
N GLU A 546 6.92 -6.83 33.88
CA GLU A 546 7.23 -5.61 33.11
C GLU A 546 8.75 -5.36 33.13
N TYR A 547 9.33 -5.09 31.98
CA TYR A 547 10.76 -4.82 31.77
C TYR A 547 11.73 -5.97 32.14
N LYS A 548 11.27 -7.23 32.20
CA LYS A 548 12.13 -8.40 32.38
C LYS A 548 12.48 -9.07 31.05
N LEU A 549 13.75 -9.44 30.88
CA LEU A 549 14.25 -10.09 29.66
C LEU A 549 14.13 -11.62 29.71
N PHE A 550 13.20 -12.17 28.95
CA PHE A 550 12.93 -13.61 28.81
C PHE A 550 13.64 -14.18 27.58
N TRP A 551 14.96 -14.09 27.54
CA TRP A 551 15.76 -14.48 26.38
C TRP A 551 16.03 -16.01 26.32
N PRO A 552 16.10 -16.63 25.13
CA PRO A 552 16.38 -18.06 24.97
C PRO A 552 17.80 -18.43 25.43
N LYS A 553 18.08 -19.72 25.65
CA LYS A 553 19.44 -20.18 26.02
C LYS A 553 20.44 -20.14 24.86
N GLN A 554 19.94 -20.09 23.62
CA GLN A 554 20.72 -20.17 22.39
C GLN A 554 21.16 -18.79 21.89
N GLN A 555 22.45 -18.64 21.59
CA GLN A 555 23.08 -17.38 21.20
C GLN A 555 23.15 -17.14 19.67
N GLU A 556 22.21 -17.69 18.91
CA GLU A 556 22.31 -17.74 17.44
C GLU A 556 22.26 -16.36 16.76
N PHE A 557 21.59 -15.37 17.35
CA PHE A 557 21.52 -14.04 16.74
C PHE A 557 22.88 -13.31 16.74
N VAL A 558 23.72 -13.48 17.78
CA VAL A 558 25.05 -12.86 17.80
C VAL A 558 26.02 -13.57 16.85
N ARG A 559 25.85 -14.89 16.64
CA ARG A 559 26.56 -15.62 15.57
C ARG A 559 26.16 -15.10 14.20
N MET A 560 24.86 -14.89 13.97
CA MET A 560 24.37 -14.37 12.69
C MET A 560 24.84 -12.92 12.44
N ALA A 561 24.87 -12.07 13.47
CA ALA A 561 25.44 -10.73 13.38
C ALA A 561 26.92 -10.76 12.98
N ALA A 562 27.75 -11.53 13.70
CA ALA A 562 29.16 -11.70 13.40
C ALA A 562 29.42 -12.25 11.98
N ARG A 563 28.57 -13.17 11.49
CA ARG A 563 28.68 -13.74 10.14
C ARG A 563 28.60 -12.69 9.02
N PHE A 564 27.88 -11.59 9.26
CA PHE A 564 27.72 -10.48 8.32
C PHE A 564 28.52 -9.24 8.72
N GLY A 565 29.28 -9.28 9.82
CA GLY A 565 29.93 -8.12 10.42
C GLY A 565 28.93 -7.03 10.82
N ALA A 566 27.69 -7.42 11.18
CA ALA A 566 26.62 -6.49 11.49
C ALA A 566 26.84 -5.79 12.83
N THR A 567 26.57 -4.48 12.88
CA THR A 567 26.66 -3.72 14.13
C THR A 567 25.42 -3.99 14.97
N ILE A 568 25.61 -4.48 16.20
CA ILE A 568 24.51 -4.70 17.15
C ILE A 568 24.30 -3.40 17.92
N VAL A 569 23.06 -2.92 17.99
CA VAL A 569 22.67 -1.77 18.81
C VAL A 569 21.70 -2.26 19.88
N PRO A 570 22.15 -2.48 21.13
CA PRO A 570 21.25 -2.79 22.23
C PRO A 570 20.37 -1.57 22.53
N PHE A 571 19.09 -1.75 22.85
CA PHE A 571 18.21 -0.65 23.23
C PHE A 571 17.16 -1.03 24.28
N GLY A 572 16.78 -0.05 25.10
CA GLY A 572 15.64 -0.14 26.01
C GLY A 572 14.46 0.69 25.52
N ALA A 573 13.24 0.23 25.75
CA ALA A 573 11.99 0.96 25.53
C ALA A 573 11.12 0.91 26.79
N VAL A 574 10.62 2.06 27.25
CA VAL A 574 9.89 2.19 28.52
C VAL A 574 8.65 3.07 28.32
N GLY A 575 7.51 2.68 28.90
CA GLY A 575 6.26 3.44 28.84
C GLY A 575 4.97 2.60 28.84
N GLU A 576 5.05 1.27 28.73
CA GLU A 576 3.85 0.40 28.69
C GLU A 576 2.99 0.50 29.96
N ASP A 577 3.65 0.51 31.12
CA ASP A 577 3.05 0.65 32.44
C ASP A 577 2.48 2.05 32.70
N ASP A 578 2.85 3.03 31.88
CA ASP A 578 2.28 4.38 31.94
C ASP A 578 1.01 4.55 31.07
N ILE A 579 0.70 3.58 30.22
CA ILE A 579 -0.43 3.64 29.27
C ILE A 579 -1.58 2.76 29.74
N ALA A 580 -1.28 1.58 30.27
CA ALA A 580 -2.28 0.64 30.75
C ALA A 580 -1.84 -0.09 32.03
N GLN A 581 -2.82 -0.70 32.70
CA GLN A 581 -2.63 -1.69 33.74
C GLN A 581 -3.05 -3.07 33.22
N LEU A 582 -2.20 -4.08 33.41
CA LEU A 582 -2.53 -5.47 33.10
C LEU A 582 -3.49 -6.03 34.17
N ILE A 583 -4.76 -6.23 33.80
CA ILE A 583 -5.83 -6.68 34.71
C ILE A 583 -6.00 -8.20 34.70
N LEU A 584 -5.90 -8.85 33.55
CA LEU A 584 -5.86 -10.31 33.41
C LEU A 584 -4.73 -10.70 32.46
N ASP A 585 -3.81 -11.52 32.96
CA ASP A 585 -2.80 -12.21 32.15
C ASP A 585 -3.25 -13.63 31.79
N TYR A 586 -2.39 -14.40 31.12
CA TYR A 586 -2.65 -15.80 30.77
C TYR A 586 -3.13 -16.64 31.95
N ASN A 587 -2.47 -16.52 33.11
CA ASN A 587 -2.76 -17.35 34.28
C ASN A 587 -4.17 -17.07 34.83
N ASP A 588 -4.64 -15.84 34.69
CA ASP A 588 -6.01 -15.47 35.08
C ASP A 588 -7.04 -15.87 34.01
N LEU A 589 -6.75 -15.63 32.73
CA LEU A 589 -7.65 -16.01 31.63
C LEU A 589 -7.86 -17.53 31.56
N MET A 590 -6.83 -18.32 31.87
CA MET A 590 -6.91 -19.78 31.90
C MET A 590 -7.77 -20.34 33.04
N LYS A 591 -8.11 -19.55 34.06
CA LYS A 591 -9.07 -19.90 35.12
C LYS A 591 -10.53 -19.75 34.68
N ILE A 592 -10.80 -19.08 33.54
CA ILE A 592 -12.15 -18.80 33.05
C ILE A 592 -12.52 -19.86 31.99
N PRO A 593 -13.49 -20.78 32.24
CA PRO A 593 -13.68 -21.98 31.41
C PRO A 593 -13.87 -21.72 29.91
N VAL A 594 -14.77 -20.79 29.54
CA VAL A 594 -15.05 -20.50 28.12
C VAL A 594 -13.85 -19.84 27.42
N ILE A 595 -13.07 -19.03 28.15
CA ILE A 595 -11.90 -18.35 27.61
C ILE A 595 -10.74 -19.32 27.46
N ASN A 596 -10.52 -20.20 28.45
CA ASN A 596 -9.42 -21.16 28.41
C ASN A 596 -9.57 -22.18 27.27
N ASP A 597 -10.79 -22.62 26.97
CA ASP A 597 -11.08 -23.46 25.81
C ASP A 597 -10.79 -22.75 24.49
N ASN A 598 -11.13 -21.46 24.39
CA ASN A 598 -10.87 -20.67 23.19
C ASN A 598 -9.37 -20.41 22.99
N ILE A 599 -8.62 -20.09 24.05
CA ILE A 599 -7.15 -19.93 24.01
C ILE A 599 -6.50 -21.25 23.59
N ARG A 600 -6.89 -22.38 24.17
CA ARG A 600 -6.37 -23.71 23.79
C ARG A 600 -6.65 -24.03 22.33
N LYS A 601 -7.88 -23.83 21.84
CA LYS A 601 -8.27 -24.06 20.44
C LYS A 601 -7.50 -23.16 19.46
N ALA A 602 -7.29 -21.88 19.80
CA ALA A 602 -6.51 -20.96 18.99
C ALA A 602 -5.04 -21.39 18.87
N ASN A 603 -4.44 -21.90 19.95
CA ASN A 603 -3.03 -22.29 19.98
C ASN A 603 -2.75 -23.71 19.48
N GLN A 604 -3.73 -24.62 19.41
CA GLN A 604 -3.55 -25.98 18.89
C GLN A 604 -2.91 -26.04 17.48
N ASN A 605 -3.16 -25.03 16.64
CA ASN A 605 -2.64 -24.93 15.27
C ASN A 605 -1.67 -23.76 15.05
N SER A 606 -1.16 -23.13 16.12
CA SER A 606 -0.27 -21.97 15.99
C SER A 606 1.09 -22.33 15.39
N ALA A 607 1.71 -21.38 14.70
CA ALA A 607 3.04 -21.58 14.13
C ALA A 607 4.10 -21.72 15.23
N LYS A 608 4.70 -22.90 15.37
CA LYS A 608 5.83 -23.13 16.29
C LYS A 608 7.10 -22.45 15.75
N VAL A 609 7.70 -21.56 16.54
CA VAL A 609 8.87 -20.76 16.19
C VAL A 609 10.17 -21.36 16.73
N ARG A 610 10.12 -22.05 17.88
CA ARG A 610 11.29 -22.70 18.49
C ARG A 610 10.95 -24.10 18.97
N ASP A 611 11.97 -24.82 19.38
CA ASP A 611 11.79 -26.16 19.95
C ASP A 611 11.23 -26.07 21.39
N THR A 612 10.60 -27.15 21.88
CA THR A 612 10.11 -27.21 23.26
C THR A 612 11.25 -27.16 24.28
N ASP A 613 12.45 -27.58 23.88
CA ASP A 613 13.67 -27.56 24.70
C ASP A 613 14.22 -26.15 24.98
N SER A 614 13.67 -25.11 24.33
CA SER A 614 13.97 -23.70 24.63
C SER A 614 13.36 -23.18 25.94
N GLY A 615 12.63 -24.00 26.69
CA GLY A 615 12.05 -23.64 28.00
C GLY A 615 10.90 -22.65 27.89
N GLU A 616 10.77 -21.72 28.85
CA GLU A 616 9.68 -20.72 28.93
C GLU A 616 9.55 -19.82 27.67
N VAL A 617 10.58 -19.79 26.83
CA VAL A 617 10.62 -18.97 25.61
C VAL A 617 10.48 -19.78 24.32
N GLY A 618 10.14 -21.08 24.41
CA GLY A 618 10.03 -21.98 23.27
C GLY A 618 8.88 -21.63 22.33
N ASN A 619 7.65 -21.94 22.75
CA ASN A 619 6.42 -21.50 22.08
C ASN A 619 5.42 -21.07 23.17
N PRO A 620 5.43 -19.80 23.62
CA PRO A 620 4.40 -19.32 24.54
C PRO A 620 3.04 -19.33 23.83
N ASP A 621 1.99 -19.75 24.53
CA ASP A 621 0.62 -19.65 24.02
C ASP A 621 0.29 -18.18 23.74
N LEU A 622 -0.26 -17.89 22.56
CA LEU A 622 -0.76 -16.58 22.19
C LEU A 622 -2.12 -16.34 22.88
N PHE A 623 -2.22 -15.24 23.62
CA PHE A 623 -3.45 -14.80 24.26
C PHE A 623 -3.61 -13.28 24.14
N LEU A 624 -4.82 -12.77 24.36
CA LEU A 624 -5.07 -11.34 24.44
C LEU A 624 -5.27 -10.94 25.92
N PRO A 625 -4.30 -10.25 26.57
CA PRO A 625 -4.46 -9.77 27.94
C PRO A 625 -5.61 -8.76 28.06
N LEU A 626 -6.24 -8.70 29.24
CA LEU A 626 -7.19 -7.62 29.56
C LEU A 626 -6.43 -6.44 30.15
N LEU A 627 -6.53 -5.28 29.49
CA LEU A 627 -5.87 -4.04 29.88
C LEU A 627 -6.87 -2.98 30.32
N LEU A 628 -6.55 -2.24 31.38
CA LEU A 628 -7.27 -1.04 31.81
C LEU A 628 -6.44 0.20 31.46
N PRO A 629 -6.92 1.10 30.58
CA PRO A 629 -6.20 2.33 30.24
C PRO A 629 -5.96 3.25 31.45
N LYS A 630 -4.81 3.93 31.46
CA LYS A 630 -4.46 4.99 32.41
C LYS A 630 -4.53 6.37 31.73
N VAL A 631 -4.33 7.44 32.50
CA VAL A 631 -3.97 8.75 31.93
C VAL A 631 -2.59 8.56 31.25
N PRO A 632 -2.47 8.67 29.91
CA PRO A 632 -1.28 8.16 29.23
C PRO A 632 -0.01 8.93 29.62
N GLY A 633 1.01 8.19 30.04
CA GLY A 633 2.37 8.74 30.11
C GLY A 633 3.04 8.85 28.74
N ARG A 634 4.36 8.71 28.67
CA ARG A 634 5.16 8.85 27.45
C ARG A 634 6.01 7.62 27.19
N PHE A 635 6.30 7.33 25.92
CA PHE A 635 7.36 6.37 25.57
C PHE A 635 8.75 7.00 25.56
N TYR A 636 9.72 6.27 26.08
CA TYR A 636 11.14 6.63 26.07
C TYR A 636 11.93 5.49 25.44
N TYR A 637 12.86 5.83 24.54
CA TYR A 637 13.78 4.89 23.90
C TYR A 637 15.22 5.32 24.15
N LEU A 638 16.10 4.38 24.48
CA LEU A 638 17.53 4.61 24.58
C LEU A 638 18.25 3.53 23.77
N PHE A 639 18.87 3.93 22.67
CA PHE A 639 19.75 3.11 21.86
C PHE A 639 21.17 3.22 22.43
N GLY A 640 21.63 2.16 23.08
CA GLY A 640 22.97 2.08 23.68
C GLY A 640 24.08 2.08 22.64
N LYS A 641 25.33 2.09 23.13
CA LYS A 641 26.52 2.20 22.28
C LYS A 641 26.58 1.08 21.23
N PRO A 642 26.80 1.38 19.93
CA PRO A 642 26.92 0.36 18.91
C PRO A 642 28.08 -0.61 19.17
N ILE A 643 27.82 -1.91 19.01
CA ILE A 643 28.79 -3.00 19.19
C ILE A 643 29.12 -3.61 17.82
N GLU A 644 30.31 -3.30 17.31
CA GLU A 644 30.79 -3.88 16.06
C GLU A 644 31.14 -5.37 16.20
N THR A 645 30.67 -6.19 15.25
CA THR A 645 31.00 -7.63 15.18
C THR A 645 31.91 -7.99 13.99
N LYS A 646 32.24 -7.01 13.14
CA LYS A 646 33.15 -7.17 11.99
C LYS A 646 34.56 -7.52 12.48
N GLY A 647 35.18 -8.55 11.88
CA GLY A 647 36.50 -9.02 12.31
C GLY A 647 36.50 -9.82 13.62
N ARG A 648 35.34 -10.33 14.05
CA ARG A 648 35.16 -11.19 15.24
C ARG A 648 34.71 -12.60 14.86
N GLU A 649 35.32 -13.19 13.83
CA GLU A 649 34.94 -14.49 13.27
C GLU A 649 35.10 -15.65 14.26
N GLU A 650 35.87 -15.49 15.35
CA GLU A 650 35.99 -16.46 16.44
C GLU A 650 34.63 -16.75 17.12
N ILE A 651 33.71 -15.77 17.15
CA ILE A 651 32.34 -15.91 17.66
C ILE A 651 31.57 -17.00 16.89
N LEU A 652 31.90 -17.22 15.61
CA LEU A 652 31.24 -18.25 14.78
C LEU A 652 31.61 -19.68 15.21
N LYS A 653 32.76 -19.87 15.86
CA LYS A 653 33.29 -21.19 16.23
C LYS A 653 33.26 -21.44 17.74
N ASP A 654 33.55 -20.43 18.56
CA ASP A 654 33.59 -20.58 20.01
C ASP A 654 32.22 -20.32 20.67
N LYS A 655 31.76 -21.27 21.50
CA LYS A 655 30.56 -21.11 22.32
C LYS A 655 30.74 -20.07 23.42
N LYS A 656 31.94 -19.95 23.99
CA LYS A 656 32.27 -19.02 25.08
C LYS A 656 32.25 -17.57 24.60
N ASN A 657 32.96 -17.25 23.51
CA ASN A 657 32.97 -15.88 22.96
C ASN A 657 31.56 -15.44 22.50
N ALA A 658 30.79 -16.34 21.88
CA ALA A 658 29.41 -16.07 21.53
C ALA A 658 28.52 -15.83 22.77
N ASN A 659 28.69 -16.60 23.85
CA ASN A 659 27.99 -16.36 25.12
C ASN A 659 28.41 -15.03 25.78
N GLN A 660 29.68 -14.64 25.67
CA GLN A 660 30.17 -13.37 26.21
C GLN A 660 29.52 -12.18 25.50
N LEU A 661 29.50 -12.16 24.17
CA LEU A 661 28.82 -11.11 23.41
C LEU A 661 27.30 -11.13 23.69
N TYR A 662 26.69 -12.31 23.76
CA TYR A 662 25.26 -12.45 24.08
C TYR A 662 24.90 -11.82 25.44
N ASN A 663 25.66 -12.15 26.48
CA ASN A 663 25.48 -11.60 27.81
C ASN A 663 25.79 -10.09 27.87
N GLN A 664 26.77 -9.61 27.10
CA GLN A 664 27.04 -8.18 26.96
C GLN A 664 25.81 -7.46 26.37
N VAL A 665 25.29 -7.90 25.22
CA VAL A 665 24.12 -7.28 24.59
C VAL A 665 22.90 -7.31 25.53
N LYS A 666 22.71 -8.41 26.28
CA LYS A 666 21.64 -8.51 27.30
C LYS A 666 21.82 -7.46 28.41
N SER A 667 23.03 -7.35 28.96
CA SER A 667 23.38 -6.40 30.03
C SER A 667 23.19 -4.93 29.59
N GLU A 668 23.51 -4.59 28.35
CA GLU A 668 23.31 -3.24 27.80
C GLU A 668 21.81 -2.89 27.63
N VAL A 669 20.96 -3.87 27.28
CA VAL A 669 19.50 -3.69 27.25
C VAL A 669 18.96 -3.49 28.67
N GLU A 670 19.39 -4.31 29.64
CA GLU A 670 19.00 -4.17 31.06
C GLU A 670 19.46 -2.81 31.63
N HIS A 671 20.66 -2.34 31.28
CA HIS A 671 21.15 -1.01 31.65
C HIS A 671 20.30 0.11 31.04
N SER A 672 19.97 0.00 29.75
CA SER A 672 19.15 0.99 29.04
C SER A 672 17.74 1.11 29.65
N LEU A 673 17.11 -0.03 29.98
CA LEU A 673 15.83 -0.06 30.70
C LEU A 673 15.93 0.58 32.09
N ALA A 674 16.93 0.21 32.88
CA ALA A 674 17.12 0.74 34.24
C ALA A 674 17.35 2.27 34.23
N TYR A 675 18.15 2.77 33.29
CA TYR A 675 18.38 4.19 33.06
C TYR A 675 17.06 4.92 32.74
N LEU A 676 16.28 4.42 31.77
CA LEU A 676 15.02 5.03 31.36
C LEU A 676 13.96 5.01 32.47
N ILE A 677 13.83 3.90 33.20
CA ILE A 677 12.90 3.76 34.35
C ILE A 677 13.21 4.79 35.44
N LYS A 678 14.48 5.13 35.64
CA LYS A 678 14.92 6.20 36.53
C LYS A 678 14.60 7.58 35.92
N LYS A 679 15.20 7.90 34.77
CA LYS A 679 15.18 9.23 34.14
C LYS A 679 13.79 9.72 33.75
N ARG A 680 12.87 8.83 33.33
CA ARG A 680 11.47 9.25 33.03
C ARG A 680 10.74 9.89 34.21
N LYS A 681 11.21 9.70 35.45
CA LYS A 681 10.65 10.37 36.64
C LYS A 681 11.02 11.86 36.71
N GLU A 682 12.02 12.29 35.94
CA GLU A 682 12.51 13.66 35.83
C GLU A 682 11.86 14.43 34.65
N ASP A 683 11.06 13.77 33.79
CA ASP A 683 10.38 14.43 32.66
C ASP A 683 9.10 15.17 33.14
N PRO A 684 9.07 16.52 33.14
CA PRO A 684 7.90 17.30 33.53
C PRO A 684 6.73 17.16 32.53
N TYR A 685 6.98 16.61 31.34
CA TYR A 685 6.00 16.33 30.30
C TYR A 685 5.73 14.82 30.15
N ARG A 686 5.99 14.03 31.20
CA ARG A 686 5.59 12.61 31.23
C ARG A 686 4.08 12.43 31.16
N SER A 687 3.27 13.33 31.71
CA SER A 687 1.80 13.28 31.63
C SER A 687 1.27 13.83 30.30
N PHE A 688 0.22 13.20 29.76
CA PHE A 688 -0.53 13.73 28.61
C PHE A 688 -1.09 15.14 28.85
N ILE A 689 -1.51 15.46 30.08
CA ILE A 689 -2.08 16.77 30.41
C ILE A 689 -1.02 17.85 30.23
N ASP A 690 0.16 17.65 30.83
CA ASP A 690 1.27 18.62 30.77
C ASP A 690 1.80 18.80 29.35
N ARG A 691 1.90 17.71 28.55
CA ARG A 691 2.19 17.80 27.11
C ARG A 691 1.17 18.64 26.35
N THR A 692 -0.12 18.49 26.67
CA THR A 692 -1.21 19.18 25.97
C THR A 692 -1.23 20.68 26.31
N VAL A 693 -1.04 21.02 27.59
CA VAL A 693 -0.87 22.42 28.03
C VAL A 693 0.37 23.04 27.38
N TYR A 694 1.50 22.33 27.35
CA TYR A 694 2.71 22.81 26.70
C TYR A 694 2.49 23.12 25.21
N LYS A 695 1.91 22.18 24.46
CA LYS A 695 1.59 22.36 23.02
C LYS A 695 0.65 23.53 22.77
N ALA A 696 -0.35 23.75 23.64
CA ALA A 696 -1.28 24.87 23.53
C ALA A 696 -0.61 26.23 23.75
N LEU A 697 0.37 26.31 24.65
CA LEU A 697 1.11 27.54 24.97
C LEU A 697 2.29 27.82 24.03
N HIS A 698 2.94 26.78 23.49
CA HIS A 698 4.19 26.88 22.73
C HIS A 698 4.03 26.37 21.29
N ALA A 699 2.90 26.69 20.64
CA ALA A 699 2.44 26.12 19.36
C ALA A 699 3.40 26.24 18.14
N SER A 700 4.56 26.89 18.28
CA SER A 700 5.62 26.96 17.28
C SER A 700 6.72 25.89 17.42
N GLN A 701 6.91 25.29 18.59
CA GLN A 701 7.95 24.27 18.81
C GLN A 701 7.47 22.88 18.36
N HIS A 702 8.26 22.23 17.50
CA HIS A 702 7.84 21.01 16.79
C HIS A 702 7.83 19.75 17.67
N GLU A 703 8.56 19.73 18.78
CA GLU A 703 8.60 18.61 19.73
C GLU A 703 8.43 19.12 21.16
N VAL A 704 7.75 18.34 22.00
CA VAL A 704 7.66 18.63 23.44
C VAL A 704 8.96 18.13 24.09
N PRO A 705 9.69 18.96 24.85
CA PRO A 705 10.95 18.56 25.49
C PRO A 705 10.73 17.42 26.50
N SER A 706 11.85 16.87 26.99
CA SER A 706 11.91 15.76 27.96
C SER A 706 12.95 16.09 29.04
N PHE A 707 13.28 15.11 29.90
CA PHE A 707 14.48 15.19 30.74
C PHE A 707 15.77 15.39 29.91
N ASP A 708 16.77 16.02 30.52
CA ASP A 708 18.14 16.12 30.01
C ASP A 708 18.88 14.79 30.33
N PRO A 709 19.54 14.13 29.35
CA PRO A 709 20.15 12.80 29.54
C PRO A 709 21.33 12.80 30.53
#